data_AF-A0A9E4NIP1-F1
#
_entry.id   AF-A0A9E4NIP1-F1
#
_cell.length_a   1.000
_cell.length_b   1.000
_cell.length_c   1.000
_cell.angle_alpha   90.00
_cell.angle_beta   90.00
_cell.angle_gamma   90.00
#
_symmetry.space_group_name_H-M   'P 1'
#
loop_
_entity.id
_entity.type
_entity.pdbx_description
1 polymer ?
#
loop_
_entity_poly.entity_id
_entity_poly.type
_entity_poly.pdbx_seq_one_letter_code
_entity_poly.pdbx_strand_id
1 'polypeptide(L)'
;MKGFRVTAFWQAVIVALVAYLLFKYAFPPVLPKTLMVQYMVITLIGILLYFAFDDEKWEEFKAPLLATLRDDNKAVVRWALLIATPLIVGYTSYDIVKPTNDAPVELRQVHPAPPASLKVFGSNHDLATLENPIREEILTTLAGDEQAGWDKYDEVVLAGRDIYYQNCFYCHGDLLDGQGHYGHGFNPQPIDFQDPTIIPQLQEAFLFWRIATGGPGLPKEGTPWNSAMPVWHEMLSEEEIWQVITFIFDYNGQVPRIWDPEISKQVTGMKDRVLAKRNDMMGKQLYQLRCEVCHGESGAGDGIAADLMYPKPRDFSLGLFKYKTSPGTLLPRDEDLFNTIKFGLPGTAMPGWGMKGRALLSDAQIESLIPVIKGFDITVAWPPEEAEDEDFDDDGFYTKTDFQQITEKEPLTGQIAYSEESIAIGKEAFIKSCKECHGEAGRGNITSGKKLEDDWGNRIWPRDLTKPWTWRASQSQPSEETERDETVRAIYTRLSIGIPGTPMPAHRAIEEGNKDPVSLEDRWHIANYVYSLRFNGVQPEDGPVVTGLKLEGALPDSVNDDRWQQAPAATLHLVPNIIKEERLFTPLNDAVTVRTLYNQKEIAFLLEVNDRTESRPGIDYFTDLQDENLEMHPDAVAIQFPHETAYVSTPMVEKPLYRHGDKTHNTTIWYWNAGSIDPPREPAGMLLDGKGPNQKLAMRQNDKSLAASGSWKDGQWRVLMKRPRDAGNGDLVFNEGTFIPVSFANWDGSNGEIGAKHTLTTWYWLVLPPELDTAKVYGLPSGIAVLVFCAGLLLVRSQRKSA
;
A
#
# COMPACT_ATOMS: atom_id res chain seq x y z
N MET A 1 1.44 -40.10 47.65
CA MET A 1 2.43 -39.39 46.80
C MET A 1 3.19 -38.38 47.65
N LYS A 2 4.17 -38.84 48.43
CA LYS A 2 5.14 -38.00 49.17
C LYS A 2 6.50 -38.39 48.59
N GLY A 3 7.24 -37.44 48.01
CA GLY A 3 8.62 -37.70 47.59
C GLY A 3 9.13 -37.02 46.31
N PHE A 4 8.36 -36.19 45.61
CA PHE A 4 8.91 -35.42 44.48
C PHE A 4 9.29 -34.02 44.95
N ARG A 5 10.57 -33.80 45.27
CA ARG A 5 11.14 -32.48 45.59
C ARG A 5 11.98 -32.04 44.38
N VAL A 6 11.59 -30.92 43.76
CA VAL A 6 12.37 -30.30 42.68
C VAL A 6 13.65 -29.71 43.29
N THR A 7 14.81 -30.07 42.76
CA THR A 7 16.10 -29.59 43.28
C THR A 7 16.31 -28.10 43.02
N ALA A 8 17.14 -27.45 43.82
CA ALA A 8 17.45 -26.01 43.70
C ALA A 8 17.78 -25.56 42.26
N PHE A 9 18.57 -26.36 41.51
CA PHE A 9 18.88 -26.08 40.10
C PHE A 9 17.64 -26.06 39.20
N TRP A 10 16.77 -27.06 39.30
CA TRP A 10 15.56 -27.13 38.48
C TRP A 10 14.51 -26.10 38.90
N GLN A 11 14.47 -25.71 40.18
CA GLN A 11 13.67 -24.58 40.65
C GLN A 11 14.12 -23.29 39.95
N ALA A 12 15.43 -23.00 39.91
CA ALA A 12 15.97 -21.85 39.20
C ALA A 12 15.60 -21.83 37.70
N VAL A 13 15.73 -22.98 37.02
CA VAL A 13 15.35 -23.12 35.60
C VAL A 13 13.85 -22.87 35.40
N ILE A 14 12.99 -23.43 36.25
CA ILE A 14 11.54 -23.24 36.18
C ILE A 14 11.19 -21.77 36.39
N VAL A 15 11.78 -21.09 37.38
CA VAL A 15 11.51 -19.66 37.62
C VAL A 15 11.92 -18.82 36.42
N ALA A 16 13.11 -19.05 35.84
CA ALA A 16 13.55 -18.34 34.65
C ALA A 16 12.63 -18.58 33.44
N LEU A 17 12.20 -19.84 33.23
CA LEU A 17 11.31 -20.21 32.13
C LEU A 17 9.92 -19.61 32.30
N VAL A 18 9.34 -19.65 33.50
CA VAL A 18 8.05 -19.03 33.80
C VAL A 18 8.13 -17.51 33.63
N ALA A 19 9.18 -16.86 34.12
CA ALA A 19 9.38 -15.42 33.94
C ALA A 19 9.46 -15.05 32.45
N TYR A 20 10.23 -15.80 31.65
CA TYR A 20 10.30 -15.60 30.20
C TYR A 20 8.95 -15.76 29.51
N LEU A 21 8.21 -16.83 29.81
CA LEU A 21 6.88 -17.06 29.24
C LEU A 21 5.89 -15.97 29.65
N LEU A 22 5.95 -15.53 30.90
CA LEU A 22 5.12 -14.45 31.43
C LEU A 22 5.43 -13.13 30.71
N PHE A 23 6.69 -12.73 30.59
CA PHE A 23 7.05 -11.53 29.86
C PHE A 23 6.72 -11.62 28.36
N LYS A 24 6.80 -12.81 27.77
CA LYS A 24 6.51 -13.01 26.35
C LYS A 24 5.02 -12.98 26.02
N TYR A 25 4.16 -13.52 26.89
CA TYR A 25 2.75 -13.77 26.56
C TYR A 25 1.74 -13.04 27.44
N ALA A 26 2.11 -12.59 28.65
CA ALA A 26 1.15 -11.98 29.59
C ALA A 26 0.95 -10.47 29.37
N PHE A 27 1.84 -9.80 28.65
CA PHE A 27 1.76 -8.37 28.38
C PHE A 27 1.67 -8.09 26.87
N PRO A 28 0.46 -7.93 26.31
CA PRO A 28 0.23 -7.35 25.00
C PRO A 28 0.21 -5.81 25.08
N PRO A 29 0.87 -5.07 24.17
CA PRO A 29 1.69 -5.56 23.07
C PRO A 29 3.00 -6.20 23.56
N VAL A 30 3.51 -7.17 22.78
CA VAL A 30 4.70 -7.97 23.12
C VAL A 30 5.88 -7.05 23.46
N LEU A 31 6.51 -7.28 24.62
CA LEU A 31 7.64 -6.48 25.10
C LEU A 31 8.79 -6.41 24.06
N PRO A 32 9.34 -5.21 23.78
CA PRO A 32 10.52 -5.07 22.92
C PRO A 32 11.68 -5.95 23.39
N LYS A 33 12.44 -6.54 22.46
CA LYS A 33 13.55 -7.46 22.77
C LYS A 33 14.55 -6.89 23.79
N THR A 34 14.84 -5.59 23.72
CA THR A 34 15.78 -4.93 24.65
C THR A 34 15.26 -4.92 26.10
N LEU A 35 13.97 -4.60 26.30
CA LEU A 35 13.32 -4.65 27.61
C LEU A 35 13.22 -6.09 28.14
N MET A 36 12.89 -7.04 27.26
CA MET A 36 12.90 -8.46 27.58
C MET A 36 14.27 -8.92 28.10
N VAL A 37 15.36 -8.54 27.41
CA VAL A 37 16.73 -8.87 27.84
C VAL A 37 17.04 -8.24 29.19
N GLN A 38 16.71 -6.96 29.40
CA GLN A 38 16.93 -6.28 30.68
C GLN A 38 16.20 -6.97 31.83
N TYR A 39 14.91 -7.28 31.67
CA TYR A 39 14.13 -7.97 32.68
C TYR A 39 14.65 -9.38 32.96
N MET A 40 15.01 -10.14 31.92
CA MET A 40 15.59 -11.47 32.10
C MET A 40 16.94 -11.43 32.81
N VAL A 41 17.79 -10.43 32.55
CA VAL A 41 19.06 -10.23 33.27
C VAL A 41 18.80 -9.97 34.75
N ILE A 42 17.86 -9.07 35.07
CA ILE A 42 17.48 -8.78 36.46
C ILE A 42 16.93 -10.03 37.15
N THR A 43 16.06 -10.80 36.47
CA THR A 43 15.51 -12.06 36.98
C THR A 43 16.62 -13.08 37.27
N LEU A 44 17.57 -13.26 36.35
CA LEU A 44 18.68 -14.20 36.53
C LEU A 44 19.60 -13.79 37.67
N ILE A 45 19.91 -12.50 37.83
CA ILE A 45 20.66 -11.98 38.98
C ILE A 45 19.91 -12.26 40.28
N GLY A 46 18.60 -12.01 40.31
CA GLY A 46 17.76 -12.29 41.49
C GLY A 46 17.75 -13.77 41.86
N ILE A 47 17.64 -14.67 40.88
CA ILE A 47 17.73 -16.12 41.07
C ILE A 47 19.10 -16.50 41.67
N LEU A 48 20.20 -16.00 41.08
CA LEU A 48 21.54 -16.32 41.56
C LEU A 48 21.76 -15.81 42.99
N LEU A 49 21.35 -14.59 43.30
CA LEU A 49 21.45 -14.03 44.66
C LEU A 49 20.65 -14.84 45.67
N TYR A 50 19.43 -15.28 45.32
CA TYR A 50 18.59 -16.09 46.19
C TYR A 50 19.23 -17.43 46.56
N PHE A 51 19.81 -18.14 45.59
CA PHE A 51 20.46 -19.43 45.84
C PHE A 51 21.86 -19.30 46.42
N ALA A 52 22.56 -18.19 46.19
CA ALA A 52 23.89 -17.92 46.75
C ALA A 52 23.86 -17.42 48.21
N PHE A 53 22.69 -17.05 48.73
CA PHE A 53 22.55 -16.56 50.11
C PHE A 53 22.59 -17.66 51.18
N ASP A 54 22.42 -18.93 50.79
CA ASP A 54 22.37 -20.09 51.67
C ASP A 54 23.32 -21.16 51.13
N ASP A 55 24.32 -21.54 51.92
CA ASP A 55 25.36 -22.49 51.52
C ASP A 55 24.79 -23.87 51.13
N GLU A 56 23.74 -24.33 51.81
CA GLU A 56 23.11 -25.63 51.53
C GLU A 56 22.40 -25.59 50.16
N LYS A 57 21.66 -24.51 49.90
CA LYS A 57 20.98 -24.29 48.61
C LYS A 57 21.97 -24.07 47.48
N TRP A 58 23.10 -23.42 47.76
CA TRP A 58 24.14 -23.16 46.77
C TRP A 58 24.86 -24.45 46.36
N GLU A 59 25.15 -25.34 47.31
CA GLU A 59 25.69 -26.67 47.00
C GLU A 59 24.68 -27.52 46.23
N GLU A 60 23.39 -27.52 46.63
CA GLU A 60 22.32 -28.21 45.90
C GLU A 60 22.15 -27.67 44.47
N PHE A 61 22.29 -26.36 44.27
CA PHE A 61 22.22 -25.69 42.96
C PHE A 61 23.39 -26.07 42.05
N LYS A 62 24.62 -26.14 42.58
CA LYS A 62 25.82 -26.49 41.81
C LYS A 62 25.94 -27.98 41.53
N ALA A 63 25.33 -28.84 42.35
CA ALA A 63 25.51 -30.29 42.26
C ALA A 63 25.26 -30.90 40.86
N PRO A 64 24.20 -30.52 40.11
CA PRO A 64 23.99 -31.04 38.75
C PRO A 64 25.05 -30.58 37.74
N LEU A 65 25.54 -29.34 37.89
CA LEU A 65 26.59 -28.76 37.03
C LEU A 65 27.93 -29.46 37.29
N LEU A 66 28.32 -29.59 38.56
CA LEU A 66 29.53 -30.28 38.98
C LEU A 66 29.49 -31.76 38.60
N ALA A 67 28.35 -32.43 38.77
CA ALA A 67 28.17 -33.82 38.35
C ALA A 67 28.36 -33.96 36.83
N THR A 68 27.83 -33.05 36.03
CA THR A 68 28.01 -33.07 34.57
C THR A 68 29.47 -32.86 34.17
N LEU A 69 30.22 -32.05 34.91
CA LEU A 69 31.63 -31.80 34.65
C LEU A 69 32.54 -32.96 35.11
N ARG A 70 32.21 -33.62 36.23
CA ARG A 70 33.08 -34.59 36.93
C ARG A 70 32.74 -36.06 36.68
N ASP A 71 31.45 -36.42 36.59
CA ASP A 71 30.97 -37.81 36.48
C ASP A 71 31.17 -38.38 35.07
N ASP A 72 31.76 -39.57 34.97
CA ASP A 72 32.01 -40.24 33.69
C ASP A 72 30.73 -40.84 33.09
N ASN A 73 29.70 -41.15 33.90
CA ASN A 73 28.39 -41.61 33.41
C ASN A 73 27.63 -40.52 32.65
N LYS A 74 28.04 -39.24 32.81
CA LYS A 74 27.46 -38.08 32.12
C LYS A 74 28.30 -37.60 30.95
N ALA A 75 29.26 -38.40 30.48
CA ALA A 75 30.17 -38.02 29.39
C ALA A 75 29.43 -37.58 28.12
N VAL A 76 28.33 -38.23 27.75
CA VAL A 76 27.52 -37.85 26.57
C VAL A 76 26.91 -36.46 26.74
N VAL A 77 26.30 -36.19 27.91
CA VAL A 77 25.71 -34.88 28.23
C VAL A 77 26.79 -33.80 28.30
N ARG A 78 27.94 -34.11 28.88
CA ARG A 78 29.10 -33.20 28.94
C ARG A 78 29.61 -32.83 27.55
N TRP A 79 29.79 -33.81 26.66
CA TRP A 79 30.22 -33.56 25.28
C TRP A 79 29.16 -32.79 24.49
N ALA A 80 27.88 -33.11 24.66
CA ALA A 80 26.79 -32.35 24.05
C ALA A 80 26.83 -30.87 24.45
N LEU A 81 27.02 -30.56 25.74
CA LEU A 81 27.14 -29.17 26.22
C LEU A 81 28.43 -28.49 25.77
N LEU A 82 29.56 -29.21 25.78
CA LEU A 82 30.85 -28.70 25.30
C LEU A 82 30.83 -28.35 23.82
N ILE A 83 29.98 -28.99 23.01
CA ILE A 83 29.84 -28.69 21.57
C ILE A 83 28.75 -27.63 21.35
N ALA A 84 27.59 -27.79 21.98
CA ALA A 84 26.45 -26.88 21.80
C ALA A 84 26.77 -25.46 22.26
N THR A 85 27.48 -25.29 23.38
CA THR A 85 27.76 -23.95 23.93
C THR A 85 28.63 -23.11 22.99
N PRO A 86 29.79 -23.59 22.51
CA PRO A 86 30.56 -22.92 21.46
C PRO A 86 29.78 -22.63 20.18
N LEU A 87 28.95 -23.57 19.71
CA LEU A 87 28.16 -23.37 18.50
C LEU A 87 27.12 -22.26 18.69
N ILE A 88 26.44 -22.21 19.84
CA ILE A 88 25.48 -21.15 20.16
C ILE A 88 26.19 -19.80 20.29
N VAL A 89 27.32 -19.73 21.01
CA VAL A 89 28.07 -18.47 21.18
C VAL A 89 28.68 -18.02 19.85
N GLY A 90 29.22 -18.94 19.06
CA GLY A 90 29.70 -18.66 17.71
C GLY A 90 28.59 -18.15 16.81
N TYR A 91 27.45 -18.83 16.77
CA TYR A 91 26.28 -18.38 16.00
C TYR A 91 25.78 -17.01 16.47
N THR A 92 25.71 -16.77 17.78
CA THR A 92 25.29 -15.47 18.33
C THR A 92 26.29 -14.38 17.97
N SER A 93 27.59 -14.67 18.02
CA SER A 93 28.62 -13.73 17.57
C SER A 93 28.51 -13.45 16.08
N TYR A 94 28.22 -14.46 15.25
CA TYR A 94 27.96 -14.29 13.82
C TYR A 94 26.75 -13.39 13.59
N ASP A 95 25.67 -13.61 14.33
CA ASP A 95 24.44 -12.81 14.24
C ASP A 95 24.65 -11.33 14.60
N ILE A 96 25.60 -11.05 15.51
CA ILE A 96 25.97 -9.69 15.92
C ILE A 96 26.85 -8.98 14.88
N VAL A 97 27.77 -9.71 14.24
CA VAL A 97 28.78 -9.11 13.34
C VAL A 97 28.44 -9.20 11.86
N LYS A 98 27.48 -10.05 11.47
CA LYS A 98 27.00 -10.12 10.09
C LYS A 98 26.42 -8.76 9.69
N PRO A 99 26.74 -8.23 8.49
CA PRO A 99 26.10 -7.02 8.00
C PRO A 99 24.58 -7.22 7.94
N THR A 100 23.82 -6.22 8.40
CA THR A 100 22.38 -6.17 8.17
C THR A 100 22.09 -5.28 6.96
N ASN A 101 21.16 -5.72 6.12
CA ASN A 101 20.57 -4.91 5.05
C ASN A 101 19.26 -4.26 5.50
N ASP A 102 18.91 -4.39 6.79
CA ASP A 102 17.73 -3.74 7.36
C ASP A 102 17.96 -2.22 7.38
N ALA A 103 16.97 -1.49 6.86
CA ALA A 103 16.98 -0.04 6.89
C ALA A 103 17.20 0.49 8.33
N PRO A 104 17.86 1.65 8.48
CA PRO A 104 18.08 2.25 9.80
C PRO A 104 16.75 2.50 10.51
N VAL A 105 16.74 2.29 11.83
CA VAL A 105 15.56 2.56 12.65
C VAL A 105 15.29 4.05 12.66
N GLU A 106 14.18 4.45 12.04
CA GLU A 106 13.64 5.80 12.14
C GLU A 106 12.84 5.89 13.45
N LEU A 107 13.34 6.66 14.42
CA LEU A 107 12.57 6.98 15.62
C LEU A 107 11.39 7.86 15.22
N ARG A 108 10.17 7.46 15.57
CA ARG A 108 8.91 8.09 15.14
C ARG A 108 8.10 8.54 16.36
N GLN A 109 7.72 9.81 16.42
CA GLN A 109 6.68 10.28 17.34
C GLN A 109 5.37 10.47 16.56
N VAL A 110 4.38 9.60 16.77
CA VAL A 110 3.11 9.57 16.01
C VAL A 110 2.27 10.85 16.17
N HIS A 111 2.37 11.49 17.33
CA HIS A 111 1.70 12.75 17.63
C HIS A 111 2.74 13.73 18.20
N PRO A 112 3.40 14.54 17.34
CA PRO A 112 4.26 15.60 17.83
C PRO A 112 3.42 16.61 18.62
N ALA A 113 4.03 17.22 19.64
CA ALA A 113 3.34 18.27 20.39
C ALA A 113 3.01 19.44 19.44
N PRO A 114 1.75 19.95 19.45
CA PRO A 114 1.40 21.11 18.65
C PRO A 114 2.21 22.33 19.11
N PRO A 115 2.50 23.29 18.22
CA PRO A 115 3.05 24.57 18.63
C PRO A 115 2.05 25.32 19.53
N ALA A 116 2.53 26.27 20.33
CA ALA A 116 1.63 27.09 21.17
C ALA A 116 0.66 27.93 20.32
N SER A 117 1.13 28.43 19.18
CA SER A 117 0.31 29.25 18.27
C SER A 117 0.52 28.84 16.82
N LEU A 118 -0.51 29.04 16.00
CA LEU A 118 -0.52 28.75 14.58
C LEU A 118 -0.91 29.99 13.77
N LYS A 119 -0.07 30.38 12.81
CA LYS A 119 -0.37 31.48 11.89
C LYS A 119 -0.80 30.95 10.53
N VAL A 120 -2.10 30.95 10.27
CA VAL A 120 -2.74 30.55 9.01
C VAL A 120 -3.87 31.54 8.70
N PHE A 121 -4.40 31.56 7.47
CA PHE A 121 -5.53 32.42 7.08
C PHE A 121 -5.37 33.93 7.38
N GLY A 122 -4.13 34.41 7.55
CA GLY A 122 -3.84 35.80 7.91
C GLY A 122 -4.03 36.15 9.40
N SER A 123 -4.46 35.21 10.22
CA SER A 123 -4.68 35.34 11.67
C SER A 123 -3.67 34.50 12.47
N ASN A 124 -3.62 34.69 13.79
CA ASN A 124 -2.82 33.88 14.71
C ASN A 124 -3.76 33.19 15.69
N HIS A 125 -3.80 31.86 15.66
CA HIS A 125 -4.65 31.04 16.52
C HIS A 125 -3.84 30.52 17.71
N ASP A 126 -4.40 30.61 18.91
CA ASP A 126 -3.86 29.94 20.11
C ASP A 126 -4.42 28.52 20.18
N LEU A 127 -3.57 27.51 19.91
CA LEU A 127 -4.01 26.12 19.83
C LEU A 127 -4.43 25.53 21.18
N ALA A 128 -4.09 26.18 22.30
CA ALA A 128 -4.52 25.74 23.63
C ALA A 128 -5.98 26.11 23.93
N THR A 129 -6.50 27.16 23.28
CA THR A 129 -7.87 27.68 23.51
C THR A 129 -8.73 27.70 22.26
N LEU A 130 -8.22 27.24 21.12
CA LEU A 130 -8.97 27.18 19.86
C LEU A 130 -10.06 26.12 19.97
N GLU A 131 -11.31 26.53 19.77
CA GLU A 131 -12.47 25.64 19.70
C GLU A 131 -13.08 25.72 18.28
N ASN A 132 -13.85 24.70 17.89
CA ASN A 132 -14.51 24.68 16.59
C ASN A 132 -15.74 25.61 16.61
N PRO A 133 -15.72 26.73 15.87
CA PRO A 133 -16.81 27.71 15.89
C PRO A 133 -18.13 27.13 15.34
N ILE A 134 -18.06 26.19 14.40
CA ILE A 134 -19.24 25.54 13.84
C ILE A 134 -19.94 24.67 14.90
N ARG A 135 -19.17 23.99 15.76
CA ARG A 135 -19.78 23.25 16.88
C ARG A 135 -20.50 24.20 17.83
N GLU A 136 -19.88 25.31 18.22
CA GLU A 136 -20.48 26.25 19.15
C GLU A 136 -21.82 26.78 18.64
N GLU A 137 -21.90 27.08 17.34
CA GLU A 137 -23.14 27.48 16.67
C GLU A 137 -24.20 26.37 16.69
N ILE A 138 -23.82 25.12 16.38
CA ILE A 138 -24.74 23.97 16.41
C ILE A 138 -25.28 23.74 17.82
N LEU A 139 -24.42 23.74 18.85
CA LEU A 139 -24.84 23.54 20.24
C LEU A 139 -25.77 24.67 20.73
N THR A 140 -25.46 25.91 20.34
CA THR A 140 -26.31 27.07 20.66
C THR A 140 -27.68 26.94 20.01
N THR A 141 -27.72 26.51 18.74
CA THR A 141 -28.96 26.30 18.01
C THR A 141 -29.75 25.15 18.61
N LEU A 142 -29.13 24.01 18.90
CA LEU A 142 -29.76 22.86 19.56
C LEU A 142 -30.41 23.22 20.90
N ALA A 143 -29.81 24.13 21.67
CA ALA A 143 -30.36 24.59 22.94
C ALA A 143 -31.62 25.46 22.78
N GLY A 144 -31.79 26.13 21.63
CA GLY A 144 -32.94 26.98 21.33
C GLY A 144 -34.04 26.29 20.51
N ASP A 145 -33.63 25.55 19.47
CA ASP A 145 -34.46 24.79 18.54
C ASP A 145 -33.74 23.50 18.14
N GLU A 146 -34.23 22.37 18.66
CA GLU A 146 -33.61 21.07 18.46
C GLU A 146 -33.58 20.67 16.97
N GLN A 147 -34.67 20.88 16.23
CA GLN A 147 -34.75 20.46 14.83
C GLN A 147 -33.80 21.29 13.97
N ALA A 148 -33.83 22.62 14.13
CA ALA A 148 -32.93 23.50 13.39
C ALA A 148 -31.45 23.21 13.70
N GLY A 149 -31.11 22.83 14.93
CA GLY A 149 -29.76 22.43 15.30
C GLY A 149 -29.29 21.14 14.62
N TRP A 150 -30.17 20.14 14.48
CA TRP A 150 -29.86 18.91 13.75
C TRP A 150 -29.79 19.12 12.24
N ASP A 151 -30.68 19.93 11.68
CA ASP A 151 -30.63 20.29 10.26
C ASP A 151 -29.31 21.00 9.93
N LYS A 152 -28.85 21.89 10.83
CA LYS A 152 -27.55 22.55 10.69
C LYS A 152 -26.37 21.59 10.81
N TYR A 153 -26.44 20.64 11.73
CA TYR A 153 -25.41 19.61 11.89
C TYR A 153 -25.31 18.74 10.63
N ASP A 154 -26.44 18.26 10.11
CA ASP A 154 -26.49 17.42 8.90
C ASP A 154 -25.98 18.21 7.68
N GLU A 155 -26.33 19.50 7.53
CA GLU A 155 -25.78 20.39 6.49
C GLU A 155 -24.25 20.49 6.55
N VAL A 156 -23.69 20.74 7.73
CA VAL A 156 -22.24 20.87 7.94
C VAL A 156 -21.50 19.57 7.66
N VAL A 157 -22.06 18.44 8.08
CA VAL A 157 -21.49 17.11 7.83
C VAL A 157 -21.47 16.81 6.33
N LEU A 158 -22.53 17.13 5.59
CA LEU A 158 -22.59 16.94 4.15
C LEU A 158 -21.61 17.86 3.40
N ALA A 159 -21.48 19.13 3.80
CA ALA A 159 -20.46 20.02 3.25
C ALA A 159 -19.04 19.46 3.49
N GLY A 160 -18.76 19.02 4.72
CA GLY A 160 -17.50 18.39 5.10
C GLY A 160 -17.22 17.08 4.33
N ARG A 161 -18.25 16.27 4.08
CA ARG A 161 -18.17 15.07 3.24
C ARG A 161 -17.70 15.45 1.84
N ASP A 162 -18.38 16.38 1.18
CA ASP A 162 -18.09 16.75 -0.20
C ASP A 162 -16.65 17.25 -0.36
N ILE A 163 -16.18 18.10 0.57
CA ILE A 163 -14.78 18.55 0.61
C ILE A 163 -13.82 17.37 0.82
N TYR A 164 -14.13 16.44 1.73
CA TYR A 164 -13.32 15.25 1.98
C TYR A 164 -13.18 14.37 0.73
N TYR A 165 -14.27 14.13 -0.02
CA TYR A 165 -14.23 13.32 -1.23
C TYR A 165 -13.66 14.05 -2.45
N GLN A 166 -13.51 15.37 -2.42
CA GLN A 166 -12.76 16.09 -3.46
C GLN A 166 -11.25 16.13 -3.21
N ASN A 167 -10.80 15.84 -1.97
CA ASN A 167 -9.45 16.22 -1.52
C ASN A 167 -8.70 15.16 -0.71
N CYS A 168 -9.38 14.45 0.17
CA CYS A 168 -8.77 13.67 1.26
C CYS A 168 -8.89 12.16 1.04
N PHE A 169 -10.01 11.70 0.47
CA PHE A 169 -10.35 10.26 0.39
C PHE A 169 -9.32 9.43 -0.38
N TYR A 170 -8.60 10.02 -1.34
CA TYR A 170 -7.60 9.32 -2.14
C TYR A 170 -6.50 8.67 -1.30
N CYS A 171 -6.14 9.34 -0.20
CA CYS A 171 -5.16 8.85 0.77
C CYS A 171 -5.85 8.18 1.96
N HIS A 172 -6.86 8.84 2.53
CA HIS A 172 -7.46 8.42 3.80
C HIS A 172 -8.57 7.36 3.66
N GLY A 173 -9.06 7.12 2.45
CA GLY A 173 -10.05 6.09 2.14
C GLY A 173 -11.49 6.52 2.40
N ASP A 174 -12.39 5.83 1.73
CA ASP A 174 -13.85 5.99 1.87
C ASP A 174 -14.33 5.51 3.26
N LEU A 175 -13.63 4.53 3.84
CA LEU A 175 -13.88 4.07 5.20
C LEU A 175 -13.17 4.94 6.26
N LEU A 176 -12.35 5.93 5.87
CA LEU A 176 -11.46 6.68 6.76
C LEU A 176 -10.41 5.82 7.51
N ASP A 177 -10.01 4.68 6.95
CA ASP A 177 -9.06 3.72 7.55
C ASP A 177 -7.61 3.90 7.10
N GLY A 178 -7.31 4.98 6.39
CA GLY A 178 -5.98 5.22 5.82
C GLY A 178 -5.62 4.33 4.64
N GLN A 179 -6.56 3.49 4.16
CA GLN A 179 -6.38 2.58 3.02
C GLN A 179 -7.05 3.13 1.76
N GLY A 180 -6.94 4.46 1.56
CA GLY A 180 -7.42 5.08 0.33
C GLY A 180 -6.75 4.51 -0.91
N HIS A 181 -7.34 4.80 -2.07
CA HIS A 181 -6.92 4.24 -3.35
C HIS A 181 -5.40 4.36 -3.62
N TYR A 182 -4.75 5.42 -3.11
CA TYR A 182 -3.29 5.64 -3.18
C TYR A 182 -2.57 5.55 -1.84
N GLY A 183 -3.26 5.25 -0.74
CA GLY A 183 -2.69 5.27 0.62
C GLY A 183 -1.49 4.33 0.79
N HIS A 184 -1.52 3.18 0.13
CA HIS A 184 -0.49 2.14 0.21
C HIS A 184 0.89 2.57 -0.33
N GLY A 185 0.96 3.54 -1.26
CA GLY A 185 2.25 4.01 -1.79
C GLY A 185 2.92 5.12 -0.97
N PHE A 186 2.32 5.54 0.15
CA PHE A 186 2.90 6.53 1.04
C PHE A 186 3.54 5.89 2.28
N ASN A 187 4.70 6.40 2.66
CA ASN A 187 5.40 6.05 3.90
C ASN A 187 5.83 7.34 4.63
N PRO A 188 5.30 7.63 5.83
CA PRO A 188 4.31 6.84 6.58
C PRO A 188 2.96 6.75 5.86
N GLN A 189 2.23 5.66 6.10
CA GLN A 189 0.86 5.50 5.59
C GLN A 189 -0.06 6.59 6.16
N PRO A 190 -1.12 6.98 5.42
CA PRO A 190 -2.16 7.86 5.93
C PRO A 190 -2.75 7.32 7.23
N ILE A 191 -3.18 8.23 8.10
CA ILE A 191 -3.70 7.85 9.43
C ILE A 191 -5.03 7.10 9.29
N ASP A 192 -5.19 6.06 10.09
CA ASP A 192 -6.44 5.34 10.31
C ASP A 192 -7.27 6.10 11.35
N PHE A 193 -8.39 6.68 10.91
CA PHE A 193 -9.30 7.42 11.77
C PHE A 193 -10.32 6.52 12.48
N GLN A 194 -10.45 5.26 12.08
CA GLN A 194 -11.29 4.28 12.78
C GLN A 194 -10.65 3.77 14.06
N ASP A 195 -9.34 3.94 14.24
CA ASP A 195 -8.63 3.52 15.46
C ASP A 195 -9.21 4.27 16.68
N PRO A 196 -9.87 3.56 17.62
CA PRO A 196 -10.51 4.17 18.79
C PRO A 196 -9.49 4.75 19.78
N THR A 197 -8.20 4.45 19.61
CA THR A 197 -7.10 4.99 20.42
C THR A 197 -6.55 6.29 19.87
N ILE A 198 -6.90 6.68 18.63
CA ILE A 198 -6.39 7.88 17.97
C ILE A 198 -7.42 9.00 18.02
N ILE A 199 -8.46 8.95 17.18
CA ILE A 199 -9.37 10.07 16.96
C ILE A 199 -10.05 10.59 18.23
N PRO A 200 -10.61 9.73 19.10
CA PRO A 200 -11.26 10.19 20.34
C PRO A 200 -10.30 10.83 21.35
N GLN A 201 -8.99 10.65 21.20
CA GLN A 201 -7.99 11.22 22.10
C GLN A 201 -7.54 12.62 21.69
N LEU A 202 -7.85 13.03 20.45
CA LEU A 202 -7.41 14.31 19.88
C LEU A 202 -8.46 15.41 20.12
N GLN A 203 -7.96 16.61 20.41
CA GLN A 203 -8.76 17.85 20.35
C GLN A 203 -8.86 18.30 18.90
N GLU A 204 -9.92 19.02 18.54
CA GLU A 204 -10.03 19.50 17.16
C GLU A 204 -9.02 20.57 16.80
N ALA A 205 -8.58 21.41 17.75
CA ALA A 205 -7.49 22.35 17.52
C ALA A 205 -6.24 21.65 16.97
N PHE A 206 -5.97 20.43 17.45
CA PHE A 206 -4.89 19.61 16.93
C PHE A 206 -5.14 19.18 15.48
N LEU A 207 -6.36 18.70 15.16
CA LEU A 207 -6.72 18.32 13.79
C LEU A 207 -6.69 19.53 12.84
N PHE A 208 -7.20 20.68 13.27
CA PHE A 208 -7.15 21.94 12.55
C PHE A 208 -5.72 22.30 12.17
N TRP A 209 -4.80 22.24 13.15
CA TRP A 209 -3.39 22.44 12.89
C TRP A 209 -2.83 21.44 11.87
N ARG A 210 -3.05 20.14 12.07
CA ARG A 210 -2.51 19.08 11.20
C ARG A 210 -3.05 19.18 9.77
N ILE A 211 -4.33 19.49 9.59
CA ILE A 211 -4.96 19.66 8.28
C ILE A 211 -4.44 20.96 7.65
N ALA A 212 -4.49 22.09 8.36
CA ALA A 212 -4.07 23.37 7.81
C ALA A 212 -2.61 23.34 7.31
N THR A 213 -1.66 22.83 8.12
CA THR A 213 -0.23 22.89 7.79
C THR A 213 0.31 21.68 7.04
N GLY A 214 -0.36 20.52 7.10
CA GLY A 214 0.09 19.31 6.43
C GLY A 214 1.40 18.72 6.99
N GLY A 215 2.18 18.09 6.11
CA GLY A 215 3.48 17.49 6.40
C GLY A 215 4.63 18.48 6.65
N PRO A 216 4.81 19.55 5.84
CA PRO A 216 5.90 20.51 6.02
C PRO A 216 5.84 21.28 7.35
N GLY A 217 7.00 21.55 7.95
CA GLY A 217 7.12 22.45 9.12
C GLY A 217 6.88 21.82 10.49
N LEU A 218 6.83 20.48 10.58
CA LEU A 218 6.77 19.77 11.86
C LEU A 218 8.04 19.99 12.71
N PRO A 219 7.93 19.92 14.05
CA PRO A 219 9.09 19.89 14.94
C PRO A 219 10.05 18.75 14.57
N LYS A 220 11.33 18.87 14.94
CA LYS A 220 12.36 17.85 14.63
C LYS A 220 12.01 16.47 15.22
N GLU A 221 11.33 16.43 16.36
CA GLU A 221 10.84 15.21 17.00
C GLU A 221 9.72 14.54 16.19
N GLY A 222 9.01 15.35 15.40
CA GLY A 222 8.07 14.91 14.37
C GLY A 222 8.75 14.63 13.04
N THR A 223 10.06 14.82 12.86
CA THR A 223 10.75 14.32 11.65
C THR A 223 11.15 12.86 11.87
N PRO A 224 10.99 11.96 10.89
CA PRO A 224 10.72 12.22 9.47
C PRO A 224 9.22 12.19 9.06
N TRP A 225 8.26 12.62 9.88
CA TRP A 225 6.85 12.84 9.48
C TRP A 225 6.65 14.01 8.52
N ASN A 226 7.57 14.22 7.59
CA ASN A 226 7.26 14.92 6.34
C ASN A 226 6.28 14.05 5.54
N SER A 227 5.07 13.88 6.09
CA SER A 227 4.01 13.06 5.55
C SER A 227 3.62 13.61 4.18
N ALA A 228 2.96 12.77 3.41
CA ALA A 228 2.39 13.18 2.14
C ALA A 228 1.23 14.19 2.28
N MET A 229 0.85 14.59 3.51
CA MET A 229 -0.30 15.46 3.75
C MET A 229 -0.07 16.85 3.13
N PRO A 230 -0.99 17.32 2.25
CA PRO A 230 -0.94 18.66 1.70
C PRO A 230 -1.01 19.77 2.74
N VAL A 231 -0.54 20.97 2.37
CA VAL A 231 -0.73 22.20 3.15
C VAL A 231 -2.10 22.79 2.78
N TRP A 232 -3.16 22.38 3.49
CA TRP A 232 -4.53 22.67 3.07
C TRP A 232 -4.93 24.13 3.20
N HIS A 233 -4.32 24.93 4.07
CA HIS A 233 -4.66 26.36 4.19
C HIS A 233 -4.31 27.19 2.94
N GLU A 234 -3.63 26.60 1.95
CA GLU A 234 -3.38 27.22 0.63
C GLU A 234 -4.48 26.90 -0.40
N MET A 235 -5.38 25.96 -0.10
CA MET A 235 -6.37 25.42 -1.05
C MET A 235 -7.80 25.40 -0.48
N LEU A 236 -7.95 25.34 0.83
CA LEU A 236 -9.22 25.38 1.55
C LEU A 236 -9.27 26.60 2.46
N SER A 237 -10.47 27.10 2.70
CA SER A 237 -10.79 28.10 3.71
C SER A 237 -10.80 27.51 5.13
N GLU A 238 -10.81 28.39 6.12
CA GLU A 238 -10.88 27.99 7.53
C GLU A 238 -12.18 27.21 7.83
N GLU A 239 -13.31 27.68 7.31
CA GLU A 239 -14.63 27.06 7.50
C GLU A 239 -14.66 25.64 6.92
N GLU A 240 -14.14 25.46 5.70
CA GLU A 240 -14.05 24.15 5.04
C GLU A 240 -13.23 23.14 5.86
N ILE A 241 -12.13 23.58 6.50
CA ILE A 241 -11.36 22.71 7.40
C ILE A 241 -12.20 22.28 8.61
N TRP A 242 -12.96 23.19 9.22
CA TRP A 242 -13.82 22.85 10.35
C TRP A 242 -14.96 21.90 9.94
N GLN A 243 -15.55 22.08 8.75
CA GLN A 243 -16.56 21.19 8.20
C GLN A 243 -15.99 19.76 8.01
N VAL A 244 -14.78 19.64 7.45
CA VAL A 244 -14.10 18.33 7.30
C VAL A 244 -13.83 17.68 8.65
N ILE A 245 -13.41 18.44 9.66
CA ILE A 245 -13.20 17.91 11.02
C ILE A 245 -14.51 17.38 11.61
N THR A 246 -15.59 18.15 11.50
CA THR A 246 -16.93 17.71 11.92
C THR A 246 -17.34 16.43 11.21
N PHE A 247 -17.15 16.36 9.89
CA PHE A 247 -17.41 15.15 9.10
C PHE A 247 -16.57 13.95 9.57
N ILE A 248 -15.27 14.10 9.82
CA ILE A 248 -14.40 12.99 10.27
C ILE A 248 -14.89 12.40 11.60
N PHE A 249 -15.25 13.26 12.56
CA PHE A 249 -15.81 12.81 13.84
C PHE A 249 -17.17 12.15 13.65
N ASP A 250 -18.05 12.82 12.90
CA ASP A 250 -19.36 12.30 12.56
C ASP A 250 -19.18 10.92 11.94
N TYR A 251 -18.53 10.79 10.78
CA TYR A 251 -18.41 9.55 9.99
C TYR A 251 -17.93 8.33 10.80
N ASN A 252 -16.99 8.52 11.71
CA ASN A 252 -16.45 7.48 12.59
C ASN A 252 -17.31 7.20 13.84
N GLY A 253 -18.37 7.98 14.06
CA GLY A 253 -19.24 7.87 15.23
C GLY A 253 -18.50 8.21 16.52
N GLN A 254 -17.54 9.13 16.44
CA GLN A 254 -16.72 9.60 17.54
C GLN A 254 -16.95 11.07 17.82
N VAL A 255 -16.47 11.54 18.96
CA VAL A 255 -16.51 12.95 19.33
C VAL A 255 -15.11 13.38 19.79
N PRO A 256 -14.76 14.65 19.62
CA PRO A 256 -13.45 15.14 20.05
C PRO A 256 -13.32 15.10 21.56
N ARG A 257 -12.07 15.10 22.01
CA ARG A 257 -11.76 15.31 23.42
C ARG A 257 -12.08 16.74 23.82
N ILE A 258 -13.00 16.90 24.77
CA ILE A 258 -13.44 18.20 25.31
C ILE A 258 -13.18 18.24 26.81
N TRP A 259 -12.58 19.34 27.28
CA TRP A 259 -12.24 19.53 28.70
C TRP A 259 -13.34 20.17 29.52
N ASP A 260 -14.19 20.99 28.90
CA ASP A 260 -15.38 21.54 29.54
C ASP A 260 -16.39 20.40 29.83
N PRO A 261 -16.75 20.14 31.10
CA PRO A 261 -17.62 19.02 31.43
C PRO A 261 -19.05 19.14 30.88
N GLU A 262 -19.58 20.36 30.74
CA GLU A 262 -20.95 20.58 30.28
C GLU A 262 -21.04 20.37 28.76
N ILE A 263 -20.09 20.95 28.02
CA ILE A 263 -19.98 20.74 26.56
C ILE A 263 -19.70 19.26 26.27
N SER A 264 -18.79 18.63 27.01
CA SER A 264 -18.46 17.21 26.87
C SER A 264 -19.70 16.32 27.03
N LYS A 265 -20.57 16.62 28.00
CA LYS A 265 -21.83 15.90 28.21
C LYS A 265 -22.80 16.06 27.03
N GLN A 266 -22.97 17.29 26.52
CA GLN A 266 -23.86 17.56 25.38
C GLN A 266 -23.39 16.84 24.12
N VAL A 267 -22.10 16.95 23.80
CA VAL A 267 -21.49 16.32 22.63
C VAL A 267 -21.53 14.79 22.72
N THR A 268 -21.32 14.21 23.91
CA THR A 268 -21.49 12.77 24.12
C THR A 268 -22.94 12.33 23.88
N GLY A 269 -23.94 13.13 24.29
CA GLY A 269 -25.35 12.84 24.00
C GLY A 269 -25.67 12.87 22.50
N MET A 270 -25.04 13.77 21.73
CA MET A 270 -25.18 13.80 20.27
C MET A 270 -24.64 12.52 19.63
N LYS A 271 -23.48 12.04 20.08
CA LYS A 271 -22.86 10.79 19.60
C LYS A 271 -23.81 9.61 19.69
N ASP A 272 -24.46 9.42 20.84
CA ASP A 272 -25.36 8.28 21.06
C ASP A 272 -26.54 8.30 20.07
N ARG A 273 -27.08 9.48 19.79
CA ARG A 273 -28.15 9.67 18.79
C ARG A 273 -27.66 9.39 17.37
N VAL A 274 -26.48 9.88 16.98
CA VAL A 274 -25.89 9.62 15.66
C VAL A 274 -25.65 8.12 15.45
N LEU A 275 -25.07 7.44 16.45
CA LEU A 275 -24.81 6.01 16.39
C LEU A 275 -26.10 5.19 16.31
N ALA A 276 -27.13 5.54 17.09
CA ALA A 276 -28.44 4.91 17.01
C ALA A 276 -29.05 5.06 15.61
N LYS A 277 -29.08 6.29 15.07
CA LYS A 277 -29.58 6.59 13.71
C LYS A 277 -28.89 5.69 12.67
N ARG A 278 -27.55 5.54 12.74
CA ARG A 278 -26.77 4.75 11.77
C ARG A 278 -26.93 3.24 11.88
N ASN A 279 -27.06 2.72 13.10
CA ASN A 279 -27.28 1.29 13.30
C ASN A 279 -28.63 0.86 12.70
N ASP A 280 -29.62 1.76 12.72
CA ASP A 280 -30.96 1.52 12.20
C ASP A 280 -31.11 1.89 10.71
N MET A 281 -30.13 2.59 10.11
CA MET A 281 -30.16 2.96 8.69
C MET A 281 -30.09 1.73 7.79
N MET A 282 -31.04 1.64 6.87
CA MET A 282 -31.18 0.59 5.86
C MET A 282 -31.54 1.22 4.50
N GLY A 283 -31.34 0.46 3.42
CA GLY A 283 -31.82 0.81 2.08
C GLY A 283 -31.39 2.20 1.62
N LYS A 284 -32.34 3.00 1.15
CA LYS A 284 -32.06 4.31 0.51
C LYS A 284 -31.32 5.27 1.45
N GLN A 285 -31.66 5.32 2.74
CA GLN A 285 -30.97 6.18 3.70
C GLN A 285 -29.48 5.81 3.83
N LEU A 286 -29.19 4.51 3.82
CA LEU A 286 -27.82 4.03 3.88
C LEU A 286 -27.05 4.32 2.58
N TYR A 287 -27.72 4.16 1.43
CA TYR A 287 -27.16 4.50 0.12
C TYR A 287 -26.79 5.98 0.03
N GLN A 288 -27.68 6.88 0.44
CA GLN A 288 -27.44 8.33 0.43
C GLN A 288 -26.24 8.72 1.32
N LEU A 289 -26.11 8.06 2.48
CA LEU A 289 -25.00 8.34 3.40
C LEU A 289 -23.65 7.85 2.89
N ARG A 290 -23.58 6.69 2.22
CA ARG A 290 -22.32 5.98 1.95
C ARG A 290 -21.96 5.81 0.48
N CYS A 291 -22.95 5.72 -0.41
CA CYS A 291 -22.75 5.30 -1.79
C CYS A 291 -22.92 6.45 -2.79
N GLU A 292 -23.87 7.35 -2.53
CA GLU A 292 -24.27 8.46 -3.42
C GLU A 292 -23.10 9.38 -3.80
N VAL A 293 -22.16 9.64 -2.88
CA VAL A 293 -21.02 10.52 -3.13
C VAL A 293 -20.17 10.09 -4.33
N CYS A 294 -20.17 8.78 -4.64
CA CYS A 294 -19.52 8.20 -5.81
C CYS A 294 -20.54 7.82 -6.88
N HIS A 295 -21.65 7.17 -6.51
CA HIS A 295 -22.59 6.58 -7.45
C HIS A 295 -23.73 7.50 -7.91
N GLY A 296 -23.85 8.71 -7.35
CA GLY A 296 -24.90 9.67 -7.69
C GLY A 296 -26.24 9.38 -7.01
N GLU A 297 -27.14 10.37 -7.00
CA GLU A 297 -28.48 10.24 -6.39
C GLU A 297 -29.35 9.21 -7.14
N SER A 298 -29.21 9.17 -8.47
CA SER A 298 -29.91 8.26 -9.38
C SER A 298 -29.16 6.96 -9.66
N GLY A 299 -28.02 6.72 -9.01
CA GLY A 299 -27.18 5.56 -9.27
C GLY A 299 -26.43 5.59 -10.61
N ALA A 300 -26.37 6.75 -11.29
CA ALA A 300 -25.77 6.91 -12.62
C ALA A 300 -24.22 6.95 -12.64
N GLY A 301 -23.57 6.84 -11.48
CA GLY A 301 -22.10 6.90 -11.39
C GLY A 301 -21.53 8.30 -11.57
N ASP A 302 -22.31 9.32 -11.26
CA ASP A 302 -22.06 10.75 -11.48
C ASP A 302 -22.01 11.57 -10.16
N GLY A 303 -21.73 10.89 -9.03
CA GLY A 303 -21.54 11.55 -7.75
C GLY A 303 -20.36 12.54 -7.79
N ILE A 304 -20.29 13.44 -6.80
CA ILE A 304 -19.29 14.54 -6.76
C ILE A 304 -17.83 14.06 -6.85
N ALA A 305 -17.56 12.81 -6.47
CA ALA A 305 -16.23 12.21 -6.53
C ALA A 305 -15.93 11.50 -7.87
N ALA A 306 -16.94 11.25 -8.71
CA ALA A 306 -16.87 10.35 -9.86
C ALA A 306 -15.89 10.78 -10.94
N ASP A 307 -15.86 12.07 -11.28
CA ASP A 307 -14.99 12.62 -12.33
C ASP A 307 -13.51 12.58 -11.98
N LEU A 308 -13.19 12.39 -10.70
CA LEU A 308 -11.82 12.33 -10.19
C LEU A 308 -11.35 10.89 -9.96
N MET A 309 -12.07 9.89 -10.50
CA MET A 309 -11.76 8.48 -10.31
C MET A 309 -11.52 7.76 -11.63
N TYR A 310 -10.49 6.93 -11.64
CA TYR A 310 -10.30 5.94 -12.67
C TYR A 310 -10.08 4.55 -12.04
N PRO A 311 -10.95 3.56 -12.33
CA PRO A 311 -12.13 3.63 -13.20
C PRO A 311 -13.24 4.50 -12.59
N LYS A 312 -14.14 5.01 -13.43
CA LYS A 312 -15.37 5.66 -12.95
C LYS A 312 -16.23 4.70 -12.12
N PRO A 313 -17.02 5.22 -11.15
CA PRO A 313 -18.05 4.46 -10.45
C PRO A 313 -19.00 3.75 -11.42
N ARG A 314 -19.61 2.66 -10.96
CA ARG A 314 -20.60 1.91 -11.76
C ARG A 314 -21.87 2.73 -11.88
N ASP A 315 -22.32 2.94 -13.11
CA ASP A 315 -23.69 3.31 -13.43
C ASP A 315 -24.59 2.06 -13.30
N PHE A 316 -25.59 2.14 -12.41
CA PHE A 316 -26.57 1.09 -12.14
C PHE A 316 -27.80 1.17 -13.05
N SER A 317 -28.01 2.27 -13.76
CA SER A 317 -29.22 2.56 -14.53
C SER A 317 -29.50 1.58 -15.67
N LEU A 318 -28.45 0.97 -16.22
CA LEU A 318 -28.56 0.01 -17.32
C LEU A 318 -28.65 -1.45 -16.87
N GLY A 319 -28.61 -1.74 -15.56
CA GLY A 319 -28.55 -3.12 -15.06
C GLY A 319 -27.29 -3.91 -15.48
N LEU A 320 -26.28 -3.24 -16.05
CA LEU A 320 -25.07 -3.85 -16.60
C LEU A 320 -23.92 -3.92 -15.57
N PHE A 321 -23.73 -5.09 -14.96
CA PHE A 321 -22.70 -5.33 -13.95
C PHE A 321 -21.49 -6.10 -14.49
N LYS A 322 -20.30 -5.52 -14.30
CA LYS A 322 -19.00 -6.06 -14.77
C LYS A 322 -18.62 -7.39 -14.11
N TYR A 323 -18.96 -7.56 -12.83
CA TYR A 323 -18.52 -8.67 -12.00
C TYR A 323 -19.72 -9.50 -11.56
N LYS A 324 -20.08 -10.51 -12.35
CA LYS A 324 -21.20 -11.41 -12.09
C LYS A 324 -20.80 -12.88 -12.24
N THR A 325 -21.56 -13.80 -11.68
CA THR A 325 -21.35 -15.25 -11.86
C THR A 325 -22.47 -15.91 -12.66
N SER A 326 -23.53 -15.18 -13.00
CA SER A 326 -24.60 -15.66 -13.86
C SER A 326 -24.15 -15.82 -15.32
N PRO A 327 -24.62 -16.86 -16.05
CA PRO A 327 -24.27 -17.07 -17.46
C PRO A 327 -24.72 -15.95 -18.41
N GLY A 328 -23.98 -15.77 -19.51
CA GLY A 328 -24.42 -14.97 -20.67
C GLY A 328 -24.94 -13.57 -20.30
N THR A 329 -26.08 -13.19 -20.87
CA THR A 329 -26.75 -11.90 -20.66
C THR A 329 -27.63 -11.85 -19.41
N LEU A 330 -27.72 -12.92 -18.62
CA LEU A 330 -28.50 -12.90 -17.38
C LEU A 330 -27.95 -11.82 -16.42
N LEU A 331 -28.84 -11.16 -15.69
CA LEU A 331 -28.50 -10.18 -14.67
C LEU A 331 -27.61 -10.82 -13.57
N PRO A 332 -26.85 -10.02 -12.80
CA PRO A 332 -26.06 -10.58 -11.70
C PRO A 332 -26.94 -11.30 -10.67
N ARG A 333 -26.33 -12.15 -9.86
CA ARG A 333 -27.02 -12.74 -8.71
C ARG A 333 -26.97 -11.76 -7.55
N ASP A 334 -27.92 -11.84 -6.63
CA ASP A 334 -27.90 -11.02 -5.40
C ASP A 334 -26.61 -11.26 -4.60
N GLU A 335 -26.12 -12.51 -4.61
CA GLU A 335 -24.82 -12.89 -4.04
C GLU A 335 -23.64 -12.17 -4.71
N ASP A 336 -23.70 -11.88 -6.02
CA ASP A 336 -22.63 -11.14 -6.72
C ASP A 336 -22.59 -9.68 -6.25
N LEU A 337 -23.76 -9.04 -6.13
CA LEU A 337 -23.89 -7.67 -5.62
C LEU A 337 -23.46 -7.58 -4.16
N PHE A 338 -23.96 -8.49 -3.33
CA PHE A 338 -23.60 -8.60 -1.92
C PHE A 338 -22.09 -8.74 -1.73
N ASN A 339 -21.46 -9.68 -2.42
CA ASN A 339 -20.01 -9.92 -2.30
C ASN A 339 -19.19 -8.74 -2.82
N THR A 340 -19.64 -8.07 -3.88
CA THR A 340 -18.98 -6.86 -4.39
C THR A 340 -19.00 -5.73 -3.37
N ILE A 341 -20.11 -5.51 -2.67
CA ILE A 341 -20.21 -4.48 -1.62
C ILE A 341 -19.41 -4.91 -0.38
N LYS A 342 -19.53 -6.17 0.03
CA LYS A 342 -18.91 -6.68 1.26
C LYS A 342 -17.37 -6.67 1.18
N PHE A 343 -16.81 -7.08 0.06
CA PHE A 343 -15.37 -7.24 -0.12
C PHE A 343 -14.71 -6.13 -0.94
N GLY A 344 -15.50 -5.31 -1.63
CA GLY A 344 -14.99 -4.23 -2.47
C GLY A 344 -14.29 -4.74 -3.73
N LEU A 345 -13.59 -3.83 -4.40
CA LEU A 345 -12.88 -4.11 -5.65
C LEU A 345 -11.44 -3.58 -5.57
N PRO A 346 -10.44 -4.47 -5.40
CA PRO A 346 -9.03 -4.08 -5.34
C PRO A 346 -8.59 -3.23 -6.54
N GLY A 347 -7.74 -2.23 -6.28
CA GLY A 347 -7.30 -1.28 -7.32
C GLY A 347 -8.43 -0.43 -7.89
N THR A 348 -9.45 -0.12 -7.08
CA THR A 348 -10.47 0.94 -7.32
C THR A 348 -10.69 1.75 -6.05
N ALA A 349 -11.57 2.74 -6.13
CA ALA A 349 -12.07 3.47 -4.96
C ALA A 349 -13.20 2.74 -4.20
N MET A 350 -13.70 1.58 -4.65
CA MET A 350 -14.79 0.83 -4.00
C MET A 350 -14.23 -0.08 -2.88
N PRO A 351 -14.36 0.29 -1.59
CA PRO A 351 -13.82 -0.48 -0.48
C PRO A 351 -14.70 -1.69 -0.13
N GLY A 352 -14.19 -2.57 0.74
CA GLY A 352 -14.97 -3.66 1.31
C GLY A 352 -15.71 -3.23 2.58
N TRP A 353 -17.02 -3.03 2.49
CA TRP A 353 -17.83 -2.45 3.57
C TRP A 353 -18.12 -3.40 4.74
N GLY A 354 -18.00 -4.71 4.51
CA GLY A 354 -18.31 -5.77 5.48
C GLY A 354 -17.11 -6.64 5.86
N MET A 355 -15.88 -6.16 5.63
CA MET A 355 -14.66 -6.91 5.95
C MET A 355 -14.40 -6.95 7.46
N LYS A 356 -14.24 -8.16 8.01
CA LYS A 356 -14.03 -8.38 9.45
C LYS A 356 -12.84 -7.56 9.96
N GLY A 357 -13.06 -6.80 11.04
CA GLY A 357 -12.04 -5.95 11.66
C GLY A 357 -11.95 -4.53 11.11
N ARG A 358 -12.66 -4.22 10.00
CA ARG A 358 -12.79 -2.87 9.41
C ARG A 358 -14.21 -2.58 8.89
N ALA A 359 -15.19 -3.42 9.28
CA ALA A 359 -16.54 -3.36 8.75
C ALA A 359 -17.28 -2.14 9.32
N LEU A 360 -17.78 -1.30 8.43
CA LEU A 360 -18.71 -0.22 8.80
C LEU A 360 -20.17 -0.64 8.66
N LEU A 361 -20.45 -1.67 7.85
CA LEU A 361 -21.81 -2.17 7.60
C LEU A 361 -21.96 -3.62 8.07
N SER A 362 -23.13 -3.93 8.62
CA SER A 362 -23.56 -5.30 8.89
C SER A 362 -24.02 -6.01 7.61
N ASP A 363 -24.09 -7.35 7.63
CA ASP A 363 -24.61 -8.13 6.50
C ASP A 363 -26.06 -7.73 6.16
N ALA A 364 -26.90 -7.48 7.17
CA ALA A 364 -28.28 -7.02 6.96
C ALA A 364 -28.36 -5.63 6.28
N GLN A 365 -27.45 -4.72 6.64
CA GLN A 365 -27.34 -3.42 5.97
C GLN A 365 -26.90 -3.56 4.53
N ILE A 366 -25.92 -4.42 4.23
CA ILE A 366 -25.50 -4.70 2.86
C ILE A 366 -26.63 -5.33 2.05
N GLU A 367 -27.35 -6.31 2.61
CA GLU A 367 -28.53 -6.91 1.98
C GLU A 367 -29.61 -5.85 1.66
N SER A 368 -29.82 -4.88 2.55
CA SER A 368 -30.80 -3.81 2.34
C SER A 368 -30.46 -2.88 1.17
N LEU A 369 -29.19 -2.79 0.76
CA LEU A 369 -28.75 -1.98 -0.38
C LEU A 369 -29.03 -2.64 -1.74
N ILE A 370 -29.16 -3.96 -1.78
CA ILE A 370 -29.38 -4.72 -3.03
C ILE A 370 -30.64 -4.27 -3.76
N PRO A 371 -31.84 -4.20 -3.15
CA PRO A 371 -33.04 -3.72 -3.83
C PRO A 371 -32.93 -2.26 -4.26
N VAL A 372 -32.19 -1.42 -3.53
CA VAL A 372 -31.94 -0.01 -3.93
C VAL A 372 -31.14 0.04 -5.23
N ILE A 373 -30.05 -0.73 -5.30
CA ILE A 373 -29.19 -0.81 -6.48
C ILE A 373 -29.95 -1.35 -7.69
N LYS A 374 -30.81 -2.37 -7.50
CA LYS A 374 -31.68 -2.88 -8.56
C LYS A 374 -32.74 -1.87 -8.99
N GLY A 375 -33.26 -1.08 -8.05
CA GLY A 375 -34.30 -0.08 -8.31
C GLY A 375 -33.84 1.06 -9.22
N PHE A 376 -32.53 1.31 -9.35
CA PHE A 376 -32.01 2.28 -10.31
C PHE A 376 -32.11 1.83 -11.77
N ASP A 377 -32.35 0.54 -12.03
CA ASP A 377 -32.45 0.02 -13.39
C ASP A 377 -33.68 0.59 -14.13
N ILE A 378 -33.44 1.49 -15.08
CA ILE A 378 -34.47 2.08 -15.95
C ILE A 378 -34.77 1.22 -17.17
N THR A 379 -34.01 0.14 -17.39
CA THR A 379 -34.25 -0.79 -18.51
C THR A 379 -35.36 -1.79 -18.22
N VAL A 380 -35.86 -1.81 -16.97
CA VAL A 380 -36.93 -2.70 -16.51
C VAL A 380 -36.52 -4.18 -16.65
N ALA A 381 -35.24 -4.48 -16.45
CA ALA A 381 -34.74 -5.85 -16.56
C ALA A 381 -34.97 -6.66 -15.26
N TRP A 382 -34.95 -5.99 -14.10
CA TRP A 382 -35.16 -6.63 -12.80
C TRP A 382 -36.61 -6.80 -12.33
N PRO A 383 -37.56 -5.90 -12.64
CA PRO A 383 -38.95 -6.07 -12.23
C PRO A 383 -39.57 -7.37 -12.77
N PRO A 384 -40.56 -7.96 -12.07
CA PRO A 384 -41.29 -9.13 -12.59
C PRO A 384 -41.98 -8.79 -13.91
N GLU A 385 -42.20 -9.80 -14.77
CA GLU A 385 -42.88 -9.59 -16.07
C GLU A 385 -44.30 -9.03 -15.90
N GLU A 386 -44.92 -9.24 -14.74
CA GLU A 386 -46.25 -8.74 -14.38
C GLU A 386 -46.26 -7.32 -13.78
N ALA A 387 -45.13 -6.62 -13.72
CA ALA A 387 -45.08 -5.24 -13.22
C ALA A 387 -45.95 -4.30 -14.07
N GLU A 388 -46.76 -3.46 -13.41
CA GLU A 388 -47.67 -2.51 -14.07
C GLU A 388 -47.07 -1.09 -14.09
N ASP A 389 -47.53 -0.21 -14.99
CA ASP A 389 -47.04 1.17 -15.11
C ASP A 389 -47.13 1.96 -13.78
N GLU A 390 -48.09 1.63 -12.92
CA GLU A 390 -48.26 2.25 -11.59
C GLU A 390 -47.18 1.83 -10.57
N ASP A 391 -46.40 0.81 -10.88
CA ASP A 391 -45.30 0.33 -10.05
C ASP A 391 -44.00 1.11 -10.30
N PHE A 392 -43.99 2.03 -11.25
CA PHE A 392 -42.86 2.89 -11.59
C PHE A 392 -43.13 4.34 -11.19
N ASP A 393 -42.08 5.07 -10.79
CA ASP A 393 -42.17 6.51 -10.57
C ASP A 393 -42.04 7.30 -11.89
N ASP A 394 -42.16 8.63 -11.79
CA ASP A 394 -42.09 9.54 -12.95
C ASP A 394 -40.75 9.48 -13.70
N ASP A 395 -39.68 9.01 -13.02
CA ASP A 395 -38.34 8.86 -13.58
C ASP A 395 -38.10 7.44 -14.15
N GLY A 396 -39.10 6.56 -14.05
CA GLY A 396 -39.05 5.19 -14.58
C GLY A 396 -38.38 4.18 -13.64
N PHE A 397 -38.16 4.53 -12.37
CA PHE A 397 -37.63 3.60 -11.38
C PHE A 397 -38.73 2.73 -10.80
N TYR A 398 -38.43 1.44 -10.65
CA TYR A 398 -39.36 0.50 -10.02
C TYR A 398 -39.47 0.74 -8.51
N THR A 399 -40.68 0.91 -8.03
CA THR A 399 -40.97 1.35 -6.64
C THR A 399 -41.19 0.20 -5.66
N LYS A 400 -41.43 -1.02 -6.16
CA LYS A 400 -41.54 -2.24 -5.35
C LYS A 400 -40.19 -2.93 -5.16
N THR A 401 -40.17 -3.96 -4.31
CA THR A 401 -38.94 -4.69 -3.93
C THR A 401 -38.95 -6.16 -4.33
N ASP A 402 -39.93 -6.62 -5.10
CA ASP A 402 -40.13 -7.99 -5.56
C ASP A 402 -39.39 -8.30 -6.88
N PHE A 403 -38.16 -7.78 -7.00
CA PHE A 403 -37.29 -8.01 -8.15
C PHE A 403 -37.05 -9.50 -8.40
N GLN A 404 -36.90 -9.85 -9.68
CA GLN A 404 -36.50 -11.18 -10.11
C GLN A 404 -35.17 -11.61 -9.47
N GLN A 405 -35.05 -12.90 -9.16
CA GLN A 405 -33.86 -13.50 -8.56
C GLN A 405 -33.19 -14.47 -9.52
N ILE A 406 -31.93 -14.20 -9.84
CA ILE A 406 -31.10 -15.06 -10.69
C ILE A 406 -30.38 -16.10 -9.83
N THR A 407 -30.49 -17.37 -10.19
CA THR A 407 -29.90 -18.48 -9.40
C THR A 407 -28.83 -19.26 -10.19
N GLU A 408 -28.86 -19.17 -11.51
CA GLU A 408 -27.98 -19.82 -12.46
C GLU A 408 -26.55 -19.33 -12.28
N LYS A 409 -25.59 -20.28 -12.27
CA LYS A 409 -24.16 -19.97 -12.24
C LYS A 409 -23.49 -20.45 -13.52
N GLU A 410 -22.47 -19.71 -13.95
CA GLU A 410 -21.62 -20.10 -15.08
C GLU A 410 -21.00 -21.47 -14.82
N PRO A 411 -21.18 -22.43 -15.75
CA PRO A 411 -20.66 -23.77 -15.56
C PRO A 411 -19.13 -23.78 -15.53
N LEU A 412 -18.58 -24.41 -14.49
CA LEU A 412 -17.14 -24.63 -14.31
C LEU A 412 -16.72 -26.06 -14.72
N THR A 413 -17.57 -26.75 -15.49
CA THR A 413 -17.27 -28.10 -15.98
C THR A 413 -16.12 -28.08 -16.97
N GLY A 414 -15.35 -29.17 -17.02
CA GLY A 414 -14.21 -29.28 -17.92
C GLY A 414 -12.97 -28.48 -17.49
N GLN A 415 -12.86 -28.07 -16.22
CA GLN A 415 -11.67 -27.39 -15.72
C GLN A 415 -10.40 -28.19 -16.02
N ILE A 416 -9.48 -27.55 -16.74
CA ILE A 416 -8.16 -28.10 -17.07
C ILE A 416 -7.17 -27.74 -15.96
N ALA A 417 -6.47 -28.75 -15.45
CA ALA A 417 -5.44 -28.55 -14.43
C ALA A 417 -4.33 -27.61 -14.91
N TYR A 418 -3.83 -26.79 -13.99
CA TYR A 418 -2.71 -25.89 -14.26
C TYR A 418 -1.43 -26.70 -14.51
N SER A 419 -0.84 -26.58 -15.71
CA SER A 419 0.39 -27.27 -16.12
C SER A 419 1.14 -26.45 -17.17
N GLU A 420 2.44 -26.71 -17.36
CA GLU A 420 3.24 -26.06 -18.42
C GLU A 420 2.65 -26.29 -19.82
N GLU A 421 2.12 -27.48 -20.08
CA GLU A 421 1.43 -27.82 -21.34
C GLU A 421 0.18 -26.95 -21.54
N SER A 422 -0.65 -26.82 -20.50
CA SER A 422 -1.86 -26.01 -20.53
C SER A 422 -1.55 -24.52 -20.75
N ILE A 423 -0.47 -24.03 -20.14
CA ILE A 423 0.02 -22.65 -20.32
C ILE A 423 0.50 -22.43 -21.75
N ALA A 424 1.22 -23.37 -22.34
CA ALA A 424 1.72 -23.28 -23.72
C ALA A 424 0.57 -23.23 -24.74
N ILE A 425 -0.43 -24.11 -24.61
CA ILE A 425 -1.64 -24.09 -25.44
C ILE A 425 -2.42 -22.78 -25.23
N GLY A 426 -2.56 -22.37 -23.97
CA GLY A 426 -3.26 -21.15 -23.57
C GLY A 426 -2.64 -19.89 -24.15
N LYS A 427 -1.31 -19.82 -24.24
CA LYS A 427 -0.59 -18.71 -24.86
C LYS A 427 -0.95 -18.56 -26.34
N GLU A 428 -0.95 -19.64 -27.10
CA GLU A 428 -1.31 -19.61 -28.53
C GLU A 428 -2.77 -19.19 -28.73
N ALA A 429 -3.68 -19.73 -27.91
CA ALA A 429 -5.09 -19.36 -27.95
C ALA A 429 -5.33 -17.89 -27.55
N PHE A 430 -4.57 -17.37 -26.57
CA PHE A 430 -4.59 -15.98 -26.15
C PHE A 430 -4.07 -15.05 -27.24
N ILE A 431 -2.96 -15.40 -27.92
CA ILE A 431 -2.44 -14.59 -29.03
C ILE A 431 -3.47 -14.47 -30.15
N LYS A 432 -4.20 -15.55 -30.45
CA LYS A 432 -5.23 -15.58 -31.49
C LYS A 432 -6.45 -14.71 -31.16
N SER A 433 -6.83 -14.61 -29.88
CA SER A 433 -8.15 -14.08 -29.49
C SER A 433 -8.10 -12.80 -28.64
N CYS A 434 -6.97 -12.50 -28.00
CA CYS A 434 -6.87 -11.49 -26.94
C CYS A 434 -5.78 -10.44 -27.19
N LYS A 435 -4.77 -10.75 -28.03
CA LYS A 435 -3.58 -9.89 -28.27
C LYS A 435 -3.93 -8.48 -28.75
N GLU A 436 -4.98 -8.34 -29.54
CA GLU A 436 -5.39 -7.05 -30.12
C GLU A 436 -5.66 -5.97 -29.06
N CYS A 437 -6.21 -6.36 -27.90
CA CYS A 437 -6.49 -5.45 -26.79
C CYS A 437 -5.44 -5.56 -25.68
N HIS A 438 -5.04 -6.78 -25.29
CA HIS A 438 -4.17 -6.99 -24.14
C HIS A 438 -2.66 -6.92 -24.45
N GLY A 439 -2.29 -6.90 -25.73
CA GLY A 439 -0.90 -7.06 -26.16
C GLY A 439 -0.40 -8.50 -25.98
N GLU A 440 0.71 -8.84 -26.63
CA GLU A 440 1.26 -10.21 -26.60
C GLU A 440 1.75 -10.61 -25.19
N ALA A 441 2.31 -9.65 -24.46
CA ALA A 441 2.79 -9.82 -23.08
C ALA A 441 1.69 -9.66 -22.03
N GLY A 442 0.45 -9.34 -22.42
CA GLY A 442 -0.67 -9.12 -21.50
C GLY A 442 -0.60 -7.82 -20.69
N ARG A 443 0.23 -6.85 -21.10
CA ARG A 443 0.41 -5.57 -20.39
C ARG A 443 -0.68 -4.52 -20.66
N GLY A 444 -1.62 -4.83 -21.56
CA GLY A 444 -2.71 -3.93 -21.91
C GLY A 444 -2.32 -2.84 -22.91
N ASN A 445 -1.18 -3.00 -23.60
CA ASN A 445 -0.85 -2.18 -24.77
C ASN A 445 -1.71 -2.64 -25.95
N ILE A 446 -2.66 -1.79 -26.33
CA ILE A 446 -3.57 -2.05 -27.44
C ILE A 446 -2.75 -2.15 -28.73
N THR A 447 -2.98 -3.20 -29.52
CA THR A 447 -2.31 -3.42 -30.81
C THR A 447 -3.25 -3.27 -32.01
N SER A 448 -4.57 -3.26 -31.77
CA SER A 448 -5.60 -3.07 -32.82
C SER A 448 -5.67 -1.65 -33.39
N GLY A 449 -5.09 -0.65 -32.70
CA GLY A 449 -5.25 0.76 -33.03
C GLY A 449 -6.64 1.33 -32.71
N LYS A 450 -7.51 0.56 -32.04
CA LYS A 450 -8.83 1.03 -31.64
C LYS A 450 -8.78 1.63 -30.24
N LYS A 451 -9.22 2.89 -30.12
CA LYS A 451 -9.58 3.47 -28.83
C LYS A 451 -10.75 2.66 -28.23
N LEU A 452 -10.58 2.20 -26.98
CA LEU A 452 -11.56 1.38 -26.29
C LEU A 452 -12.38 2.23 -25.31
N GLU A 453 -13.69 2.14 -25.41
CA GLU A 453 -14.65 2.88 -24.58
C GLU A 453 -15.65 1.91 -23.97
N ASP A 454 -16.12 2.18 -22.76
CA ASP A 454 -17.26 1.47 -22.21
C ASP A 454 -18.57 1.88 -22.90
N ASP A 455 -19.67 1.19 -22.57
CA ASP A 455 -20.97 1.44 -23.21
C ASP A 455 -21.54 2.84 -22.91
N TRP A 456 -20.91 3.58 -21.99
CA TRP A 456 -21.21 4.98 -21.63
C TRP A 456 -20.27 5.98 -22.30
N GLY A 457 -19.38 5.53 -23.18
CA GLY A 457 -18.40 6.37 -23.89
C GLY A 457 -17.20 6.78 -23.05
N ASN A 458 -17.01 6.23 -21.84
CA ASN A 458 -15.82 6.52 -21.04
C ASN A 458 -14.66 5.66 -21.52
N ARG A 459 -13.47 6.25 -21.61
CA ARG A 459 -12.24 5.52 -21.94
C ARG A 459 -11.98 4.39 -20.95
N ILE A 460 -11.64 3.21 -21.48
CA ILE A 460 -11.21 2.07 -20.66
C ILE A 460 -9.95 1.38 -21.20
N TRP A 461 -8.91 1.33 -20.39
CA TRP A 461 -7.69 0.59 -20.71
C TRP A 461 -7.81 -0.87 -20.27
N PRO A 462 -7.39 -1.83 -21.12
CA PRO A 462 -7.19 -3.20 -20.69
C PRO A 462 -6.24 -3.25 -19.50
N ARG A 463 -6.61 -4.06 -18.51
CA ARG A 463 -5.78 -4.27 -17.33
C ARG A 463 -4.45 -4.90 -17.73
N ASP A 464 -3.39 -4.48 -17.04
CA ASP A 464 -2.10 -5.17 -17.10
C ASP A 464 -2.23 -6.50 -16.34
N LEU A 465 -2.33 -7.59 -17.10
CA LEU A 465 -2.48 -8.95 -16.58
C LEU A 465 -1.21 -9.44 -15.90
N THR A 466 -0.07 -8.74 -16.01
CA THR A 466 1.14 -9.09 -15.26
C THR A 466 1.14 -8.52 -13.83
N LYS A 467 0.17 -7.65 -13.49
CA LYS A 467 0.03 -6.96 -12.19
C LYS A 467 -1.14 -7.51 -11.38
N PRO A 468 -0.98 -8.67 -10.71
CA PRO A 468 -2.07 -9.33 -10.01
C PRO A 468 -2.69 -8.45 -8.92
N TRP A 469 -1.93 -7.62 -8.21
CA TRP A 469 -2.45 -6.69 -7.18
C TRP A 469 -3.54 -5.73 -7.67
N THR A 470 -3.68 -5.57 -8.99
CA THR A 470 -4.74 -4.75 -9.60
C THR A 470 -5.98 -5.56 -10.01
N TRP A 471 -5.94 -6.90 -9.98
CA TRP A 471 -7.03 -7.76 -10.46
C TRP A 471 -8.27 -7.64 -9.57
N ARG A 472 -9.44 -7.54 -10.22
CA ARG A 472 -10.74 -7.31 -9.57
C ARG A 472 -11.63 -8.53 -9.69
N ALA A 473 -12.23 -8.97 -8.58
CA ALA A 473 -13.11 -10.14 -8.51
C ALA A 473 -12.51 -11.47 -9.03
N SER A 474 -11.21 -11.50 -9.33
CA SER A 474 -10.51 -12.68 -9.82
C SER A 474 -9.42 -13.20 -8.88
N GLN A 475 -9.00 -12.40 -7.89
CA GLN A 475 -8.14 -12.91 -6.83
C GLN A 475 -9.00 -13.64 -5.79
N SER A 476 -8.64 -14.87 -5.44
CA SER A 476 -9.19 -15.54 -4.26
C SER A 476 -8.65 -14.90 -2.98
N GLN A 477 -9.39 -15.02 -1.89
CA GLN A 477 -8.87 -14.70 -0.55
C GLN A 477 -7.72 -15.68 -0.20
N PRO A 478 -6.70 -15.25 0.56
CA PRO A 478 -5.58 -16.14 0.90
C PRO A 478 -6.07 -17.29 1.79
N SER A 479 -6.11 -18.51 1.25
CA SER A 479 -6.19 -19.74 2.03
C SER A 479 -5.47 -20.88 1.29
N GLU A 480 -4.73 -21.70 2.04
CA GLU A 480 -3.75 -22.64 1.50
C GLU A 480 -4.41 -23.78 0.68
N GLU A 481 -3.80 -24.05 -0.48
CA GLU A 481 -4.06 -25.11 -1.48
C GLU A 481 -5.13 -24.89 -2.56
N THR A 482 -6.30 -24.26 -2.32
CA THR A 482 -7.32 -24.05 -3.38
C THR A 482 -7.27 -22.69 -4.09
N GLU A 483 -6.47 -21.74 -3.61
CA GLU A 483 -6.39 -20.36 -4.12
C GLU A 483 -6.08 -20.26 -5.62
N ARG A 484 -5.15 -21.08 -6.14
CA ARG A 484 -4.83 -21.06 -7.58
C ARG A 484 -6.04 -21.45 -8.43
N ASP A 485 -6.66 -22.57 -8.13
CA ASP A 485 -7.72 -23.12 -8.96
C ASP A 485 -8.98 -22.25 -8.88
N GLU A 486 -9.22 -21.60 -7.75
CA GLU A 486 -10.26 -20.58 -7.58
C GLU A 486 -9.99 -19.33 -8.42
N THR A 487 -8.76 -18.81 -8.38
CA THR A 487 -8.34 -17.67 -9.21
C THR A 487 -8.50 -18.00 -10.70
N VAL A 488 -8.08 -19.20 -11.12
CA VAL A 488 -8.24 -19.67 -12.51
C VAL A 488 -9.73 -19.79 -12.89
N ARG A 489 -10.59 -20.33 -12.02
CA ARG A 489 -12.05 -20.35 -12.25
C ARG A 489 -12.64 -18.96 -12.39
N ALA A 490 -12.17 -18.01 -11.58
CA ALA A 490 -12.65 -16.63 -11.65
C ALA A 490 -12.21 -15.96 -12.96
N ILE A 491 -10.96 -16.14 -13.39
CA ILE A 491 -10.47 -15.70 -14.71
C ILE A 491 -11.30 -16.33 -15.83
N TYR A 492 -11.49 -17.65 -15.79
CA TYR A 492 -12.31 -18.39 -16.76
C TYR A 492 -13.74 -17.84 -16.80
N THR A 493 -14.33 -17.51 -15.65
CA THR A 493 -15.68 -16.94 -15.56
C THR A 493 -15.75 -15.57 -16.26
N ARG A 494 -14.76 -14.69 -16.02
CA ARG A 494 -14.68 -13.38 -16.70
C ARG A 494 -14.44 -13.52 -18.20
N LEU A 495 -13.59 -14.45 -18.62
CA LEU A 495 -13.34 -14.75 -20.03
C LEU A 495 -14.60 -15.30 -20.71
N SER A 496 -15.30 -16.23 -20.06
CA SER A 496 -16.45 -16.90 -20.64
C SER A 496 -17.60 -15.92 -20.85
N ILE A 497 -18.03 -15.25 -19.78
CA ILE A 497 -19.19 -14.35 -19.79
C ILE A 497 -18.86 -13.01 -20.44
N GLY A 498 -17.58 -12.65 -20.52
CA GLY A 498 -17.15 -11.30 -20.82
C GLY A 498 -17.30 -10.37 -19.61
N ILE A 499 -17.03 -9.09 -19.85
CA ILE A 499 -17.21 -8.04 -18.86
C ILE A 499 -18.26 -7.06 -19.42
N PRO A 500 -19.56 -7.25 -19.08
CA PRO A 500 -20.65 -6.40 -19.58
C PRO A 500 -20.39 -4.91 -19.32
N GLY A 501 -20.82 -4.05 -20.24
CA GLY A 501 -20.50 -2.63 -20.16
C GLY A 501 -19.04 -2.32 -20.52
N THR A 502 -18.32 -3.21 -21.22
CA THR A 502 -16.96 -2.95 -21.71
C THR A 502 -16.72 -3.63 -23.06
N PRO A 503 -15.66 -3.25 -23.78
CA PRO A 503 -15.26 -3.92 -25.01
C PRO A 503 -14.73 -5.36 -24.84
N MET A 504 -14.67 -5.92 -23.62
CA MET A 504 -14.26 -7.30 -23.38
C MET A 504 -15.45 -8.25 -23.59
N PRO A 505 -15.55 -8.94 -24.74
CA PRO A 505 -16.75 -9.67 -25.12
C PRO A 505 -16.87 -11.00 -24.36
N ALA A 506 -18.06 -11.61 -24.44
CA ALA A 506 -18.23 -13.00 -24.08
C ALA A 506 -17.48 -13.91 -25.06
N HIS A 507 -16.72 -14.87 -24.55
CA HIS A 507 -16.04 -15.87 -25.37
C HIS A 507 -16.75 -17.22 -25.41
N ARG A 508 -17.88 -17.36 -24.71
CA ARG A 508 -18.90 -18.38 -24.97
C ARG A 508 -20.01 -17.81 -25.86
N ALA A 509 -20.78 -18.70 -26.49
CA ALA A 509 -22.00 -18.30 -27.17
C ALA A 509 -23.01 -17.69 -26.19
N ILE A 510 -23.59 -16.55 -26.58
CA ILE A 510 -24.63 -15.85 -25.82
C ILE A 510 -26.01 -16.49 -26.05
N GLU A 511 -26.28 -16.92 -27.29
CA GLU A 511 -27.52 -17.59 -27.67
C GLU A 511 -27.35 -19.12 -27.69
N GLU A 512 -28.38 -19.83 -27.26
CA GLU A 512 -28.40 -21.29 -27.27
C GLU A 512 -28.31 -21.84 -28.70
N GLY A 513 -27.45 -22.84 -28.92
CA GLY A 513 -27.23 -23.48 -30.22
C GLY A 513 -26.14 -22.84 -31.08
N ASN A 514 -25.66 -21.63 -30.72
CA ASN A 514 -24.51 -21.01 -31.39
C ASN A 514 -23.18 -21.61 -30.90
N LYS A 515 -22.16 -21.58 -31.77
CA LYS A 515 -20.81 -22.05 -31.42
C LYS A 515 -20.08 -20.99 -30.60
N ASP A 516 -19.36 -21.42 -29.57
CA ASP A 516 -18.48 -20.55 -28.80
C ASP A 516 -17.43 -19.86 -29.71
N PRO A 517 -17.23 -18.52 -29.56
CA PRO A 517 -16.13 -17.81 -30.20
C PRO A 517 -14.75 -18.40 -29.85
N VAL A 518 -14.58 -18.82 -28.59
CA VAL A 518 -13.39 -19.54 -28.11
C VAL A 518 -13.84 -20.84 -27.47
N SER A 519 -13.25 -21.97 -27.90
CA SER A 519 -13.68 -23.29 -27.43
C SER A 519 -13.58 -23.42 -25.90
N LEU A 520 -14.41 -24.29 -25.31
CA LEU A 520 -14.40 -24.54 -23.86
C LEU A 520 -12.99 -24.89 -23.33
N GLU A 521 -12.27 -25.75 -24.04
CA GLU A 521 -10.90 -26.15 -23.68
C GLU A 521 -9.93 -24.96 -23.78
N ASP A 522 -9.97 -24.21 -24.89
CA ASP A 522 -9.14 -23.03 -25.08
C ASP A 522 -9.39 -21.97 -23.99
N ARG A 523 -10.64 -21.78 -23.55
CA ARG A 523 -10.97 -20.85 -22.45
C ARG A 523 -10.27 -21.24 -21.13
N TRP A 524 -10.20 -22.53 -20.80
CA TRP A 524 -9.48 -23.01 -19.62
C TRP A 524 -7.96 -22.89 -19.78
N HIS A 525 -7.43 -23.20 -20.95
CA HIS A 525 -6.00 -23.01 -21.26
C HIS A 525 -5.61 -21.53 -21.16
N ILE A 526 -6.40 -20.62 -21.73
CA ILE A 526 -6.20 -19.16 -21.63
C ILE A 526 -6.24 -18.74 -20.16
N ALA A 527 -7.20 -19.22 -19.36
CA ALA A 527 -7.26 -18.87 -17.94
C ALA A 527 -6.00 -19.28 -17.17
N ASN A 528 -5.45 -20.47 -17.45
CA ASN A 528 -4.16 -20.91 -16.89
C ASN A 528 -2.98 -20.04 -17.38
N TYR A 529 -2.96 -19.67 -18.67
CA TYR A 529 -1.94 -18.76 -19.21
C TYR A 529 -2.01 -17.37 -18.55
N VAL A 530 -3.20 -16.77 -18.47
CA VAL A 530 -3.40 -15.47 -17.80
C VAL A 530 -2.98 -15.54 -16.33
N TYR A 531 -3.33 -16.62 -15.62
CA TYR A 531 -2.84 -16.84 -14.27
C TYR A 531 -1.31 -16.85 -14.22
N SER A 532 -0.63 -17.49 -15.17
CA SER A 532 0.83 -17.57 -15.21
C SER A 532 1.53 -16.22 -15.44
N LEU A 533 0.86 -15.25 -16.10
CA LEU A 533 1.43 -13.92 -16.37
C LEU A 533 1.80 -13.16 -15.09
N ARG A 534 1.17 -13.49 -13.96
CA ARG A 534 1.45 -12.92 -12.64
C ARG A 534 2.89 -13.16 -12.16
N PHE A 535 3.61 -14.11 -12.77
CA PHE A 535 4.98 -14.49 -12.43
C PHE A 535 6.03 -13.84 -13.33
N ASN A 536 5.61 -13.06 -14.34
CA ASN A 536 6.53 -12.43 -15.28
C ASN A 536 7.27 -11.21 -14.69
N GLY A 537 6.81 -10.68 -13.55
CA GLY A 537 7.36 -9.50 -12.90
C GLY A 537 7.60 -9.70 -11.42
N VAL A 538 8.38 -8.79 -10.83
CA VAL A 538 8.54 -8.70 -9.38
C VAL A 538 7.35 -7.90 -8.83
N GLN A 539 6.64 -8.45 -7.86
CA GLN A 539 5.52 -7.76 -7.25
C GLN A 539 6.01 -6.69 -6.26
N PRO A 540 5.26 -5.59 -6.07
CA PRO A 540 5.55 -4.64 -5.02
C PRO A 540 5.55 -5.30 -3.64
N GLU A 541 6.50 -4.91 -2.80
CA GLU A 541 6.55 -5.29 -1.39
C GLU A 541 6.37 -4.03 -0.51
N ASP A 542 6.04 -4.22 0.77
CA ASP A 542 5.98 -3.13 1.74
C ASP A 542 7.39 -2.74 2.23
N GLY A 543 7.74 -1.47 2.08
CA GLY A 543 9.05 -0.93 2.51
C GLY A 543 10.30 -1.56 1.88
N PRO A 544 10.34 -1.95 0.59
CA PRO A 544 11.49 -2.60 -0.04
C PRO A 544 12.76 -1.72 -0.01
N VAL A 545 13.91 -2.39 0.08
CA VAL A 545 15.24 -1.78 -0.06
C VAL A 545 15.78 -2.09 -1.45
N VAL A 546 16.06 -1.05 -2.23
CA VAL A 546 16.76 -1.17 -3.52
C VAL A 546 18.20 -1.59 -3.24
N THR A 547 18.59 -2.78 -3.69
CA THR A 547 19.93 -3.32 -3.43
C THR A 547 20.77 -3.34 -4.70
N GLY A 548 21.93 -2.69 -4.65
CA GLY A 548 22.92 -2.75 -5.73
C GLY A 548 23.66 -4.08 -5.77
N LEU A 549 23.94 -4.58 -6.98
CA LEU A 549 24.87 -5.69 -7.19
C LEU A 549 26.21 -5.16 -7.73
N LYS A 550 27.31 -5.51 -7.05
CA LYS A 550 28.66 -5.14 -7.46
C LYS A 550 29.10 -6.00 -8.64
N LEU A 551 29.65 -5.37 -9.68
CA LEU A 551 30.26 -6.05 -10.82
C LEU A 551 31.73 -5.67 -10.96
N GLU A 552 32.52 -6.62 -11.44
CA GLU A 552 33.89 -6.40 -11.88
C GLU A 552 33.89 -5.84 -13.31
N GLY A 553 34.66 -4.78 -13.55
CA GLY A 553 34.81 -4.16 -14.87
C GLY A 553 33.69 -3.17 -15.24
N ALA A 554 33.47 -3.00 -16.55
CA ALA A 554 32.56 -1.99 -17.09
C ALA A 554 31.09 -2.37 -16.86
N LEU A 555 30.27 -1.40 -16.46
CA LEU A 555 28.82 -1.58 -16.32
C LEU A 555 28.12 -1.64 -17.69
N PRO A 556 26.91 -2.23 -17.78
CA PRO A 556 26.13 -2.24 -19.02
C PRO A 556 25.94 -0.85 -19.65
N ASP A 557 25.91 -0.82 -20.98
CA ASP A 557 25.56 0.34 -21.82
C ASP A 557 24.20 0.16 -22.52
N SER A 558 23.55 -0.98 -22.31
CA SER A 558 22.26 -1.32 -22.93
C SER A 558 21.28 -1.86 -21.89
N VAL A 559 20.00 -1.55 -22.12
CA VAL A 559 18.87 -2.07 -21.34
C VAL A 559 18.70 -3.58 -21.53
N ASN A 560 19.17 -4.14 -22.66
CA ASN A 560 19.03 -5.56 -23.00
C ASN A 560 20.22 -6.43 -22.55
N ASP A 561 21.13 -5.89 -21.75
CA ASP A 561 22.27 -6.65 -21.24
C ASP A 561 21.81 -7.72 -20.22
N ASP A 562 22.21 -8.98 -20.42
CA ASP A 562 21.80 -10.10 -19.57
C ASP A 562 22.26 -9.98 -18.12
N ARG A 563 23.29 -9.15 -17.84
CA ARG A 563 23.76 -8.91 -16.47
C ARG A 563 22.70 -8.28 -15.58
N TRP A 564 21.71 -7.59 -16.15
CA TRP A 564 20.56 -7.07 -15.38
C TRP A 564 19.75 -8.18 -14.72
N GLN A 565 19.70 -9.39 -15.30
CA GLN A 565 18.95 -10.52 -14.73
C GLN A 565 19.54 -11.00 -13.40
N GLN A 566 20.83 -10.73 -13.15
CA GLN A 566 21.53 -11.11 -11.92
C GLN A 566 21.30 -10.09 -10.79
N ALA A 567 20.99 -8.83 -11.14
CA ALA A 567 20.76 -7.78 -10.17
C ALA A 567 19.44 -8.01 -9.43
N PRO A 568 19.39 -7.89 -8.10
CA PRO A 568 18.13 -7.87 -7.35
C PRO A 568 17.19 -6.80 -7.92
N ALA A 569 15.93 -7.17 -8.13
CA ALA A 569 14.88 -6.23 -8.53
C ALA A 569 14.03 -5.86 -7.31
N ALA A 570 13.71 -4.57 -7.21
CA ALA A 570 12.74 -4.04 -6.26
C ALA A 570 11.62 -3.36 -7.05
N THR A 571 10.38 -3.78 -6.84
CA THR A 571 9.20 -3.10 -7.42
C THR A 571 8.59 -2.19 -6.37
N LEU A 572 8.37 -0.93 -6.74
CA LEU A 572 7.87 0.12 -5.87
C LEU A 572 6.55 0.64 -6.41
N HIS A 573 5.58 0.90 -5.53
CA HIS A 573 4.34 1.56 -5.92
C HIS A 573 4.59 3.00 -6.35
N LEU A 574 4.04 3.38 -7.49
CA LEU A 574 3.94 4.75 -7.94
C LEU A 574 2.57 5.30 -7.53
N VAL A 575 2.57 6.46 -6.89
CA VAL A 575 1.36 7.19 -6.51
C VAL A 575 1.31 8.51 -7.25
N PRO A 576 0.13 8.99 -7.66
CA PRO A 576 0.03 10.24 -8.36
C PRO A 576 0.38 11.43 -7.47
N ASN A 577 0.92 12.49 -8.07
CA ASN A 577 1.05 13.76 -7.40
C ASN A 577 -0.32 14.44 -7.25
N ILE A 578 -1.04 14.07 -6.19
CA ILE A 578 -2.31 14.69 -5.77
C ILE A 578 -2.11 15.73 -4.65
N ILE A 579 -0.86 15.95 -4.23
CA ILE A 579 -0.57 16.68 -2.99
C ILE A 579 -0.51 18.19 -3.24
N LYS A 580 -0.15 18.61 -4.45
CA LYS A 580 -0.06 20.03 -4.83
C LYS A 580 -0.54 20.21 -6.26
N GLU A 581 -1.18 21.34 -6.52
CA GLU A 581 -1.60 21.71 -7.87
C GLU A 581 -0.40 21.91 -8.82
N GLU A 582 -0.49 21.54 -10.09
CA GLU A 582 -1.63 20.88 -10.75
C GLU A 582 -1.67 19.37 -10.45
N ARG A 583 -2.81 18.85 -10.01
CA ARG A 583 -2.96 17.46 -9.54
C ARG A 583 -3.20 16.47 -10.67
N LEU A 584 -2.76 15.23 -10.47
CA LEU A 584 -3.08 14.07 -11.31
C LEU A 584 -3.99 13.11 -10.52
N PHE A 585 -5.22 12.88 -10.94
CA PHE A 585 -6.15 12.00 -10.20
C PHE A 585 -6.30 10.60 -10.79
N THR A 586 -5.90 10.40 -12.04
CA THR A 586 -6.17 9.16 -12.79
C THR A 586 -4.91 8.64 -13.48
N PRO A 587 -3.85 8.28 -12.73
CA PRO A 587 -2.64 7.70 -13.30
C PRO A 587 -2.92 6.32 -13.92
N LEU A 588 -2.25 6.00 -15.03
CA LEU A 588 -2.31 4.67 -15.66
C LEU A 588 -1.16 3.75 -15.22
N ASN A 589 -0.03 4.35 -14.83
CA ASN A 589 1.17 3.66 -14.36
C ASN A 589 1.21 3.68 -12.82
N ASP A 590 1.29 2.51 -12.18
CA ASP A 590 1.12 2.34 -10.72
C ASP A 590 2.34 1.69 -10.03
N ALA A 591 3.39 1.36 -10.79
CA ALA A 591 4.59 0.74 -10.24
C ALA A 591 5.82 0.93 -11.15
N VAL A 592 7.00 0.96 -10.52
CA VAL A 592 8.31 0.92 -11.18
C VAL A 592 9.16 -0.21 -10.61
N THR A 593 9.76 -1.03 -11.46
CA THR A 593 10.76 -2.02 -11.06
C THR A 593 12.16 -1.46 -11.27
N VAL A 594 13.00 -1.55 -10.25
CA VAL A 594 14.34 -0.97 -10.22
C VAL A 594 15.38 -2.07 -10.01
N ARG A 595 16.42 -2.05 -10.84
CA ARG A 595 17.63 -2.86 -10.68
C ARG A 595 18.84 -1.95 -10.65
N THR A 596 19.79 -2.25 -9.78
CA THR A 596 20.99 -1.42 -9.60
C THR A 596 22.25 -2.25 -9.73
N LEU A 597 23.17 -1.81 -10.58
CA LEU A 597 24.51 -2.37 -10.75
C LEU A 597 25.55 -1.30 -10.42
N TYR A 598 26.66 -1.68 -9.81
CA TYR A 598 27.74 -0.73 -9.51
C TYR A 598 29.11 -1.38 -9.57
N ASN A 599 30.14 -0.56 -9.73
CA ASN A 599 31.55 -0.96 -9.58
C ASN A 599 32.28 0.07 -8.70
N GLN A 600 33.61 0.12 -8.75
CA GLN A 600 34.39 1.08 -7.96
C GLN A 600 34.24 2.55 -8.42
N LYS A 601 33.80 2.79 -9.66
CA LYS A 601 33.78 4.12 -10.30
C LYS A 601 32.39 4.65 -10.60
N GLU A 602 31.47 3.77 -10.98
CA GLU A 602 30.17 4.10 -11.56
C GLU A 602 29.05 3.29 -10.90
N ILE A 603 27.84 3.81 -11.05
CA ILE A 603 26.58 3.17 -10.68
C ILE A 603 25.61 3.31 -11.86
N ALA A 604 24.82 2.26 -12.08
CA ALA A 604 23.83 2.19 -13.14
C ALA A 604 22.50 1.67 -12.58
N PHE A 605 21.41 2.31 -13.00
CA PHE A 605 20.05 1.92 -12.70
C PHE A 605 19.35 1.50 -13.97
N LEU A 606 18.61 0.40 -13.91
CA LEU A 606 17.60 0.04 -14.89
C LEU A 606 16.23 0.22 -14.26
N LEU A 607 15.43 1.10 -14.84
CA LEU A 607 14.03 1.34 -14.49
C LEU A 607 13.14 0.65 -15.51
N GLU A 608 12.17 -0.12 -15.03
CA GLU A 608 11.19 -0.81 -15.86
C GLU A 608 9.79 -0.33 -15.45
N VAL A 609 9.10 0.36 -16.37
CA VAL A 609 7.74 0.90 -16.17
C VAL A 609 6.83 0.28 -17.21
N ASN A 610 5.78 -0.41 -16.78
CA ASN A 610 4.77 -0.94 -17.69
C ASN A 610 3.87 0.20 -18.14
N ASP A 611 4.23 0.79 -19.28
CA ASP A 611 3.52 1.87 -19.94
C ASP A 611 2.86 1.34 -21.21
N ARG A 612 1.55 1.55 -21.34
CA ARG A 612 0.75 0.97 -22.43
C ARG A 612 1.08 1.57 -23.79
N THR A 613 1.72 2.73 -23.81
CA THR A 613 2.02 3.49 -25.03
C THR A 613 3.49 3.81 -25.11
N GLU A 614 3.99 4.01 -26.33
CA GLU A 614 5.27 4.70 -26.54
C GLU A 614 4.93 6.17 -26.78
N SER A 615 4.67 6.92 -25.70
CA SER A 615 4.21 8.29 -25.78
C SER A 615 5.36 9.18 -26.24
N ARG A 616 5.38 9.47 -27.53
CA ARG A 616 6.27 10.45 -28.15
C ARG A 616 5.44 11.26 -29.15
N PRO A 617 5.36 12.60 -28.98
CA PRO A 617 4.64 13.46 -29.92
C PRO A 617 5.09 13.21 -31.37
N GLY A 618 4.13 13.09 -32.28
CA GLY A 618 4.35 12.74 -33.68
C GLY A 618 4.32 11.23 -34.00
N ILE A 619 3.99 10.36 -33.03
CA ILE A 619 3.58 8.98 -33.32
C ILE A 619 2.05 8.93 -33.37
N ASP A 620 1.49 8.98 -34.58
CA ASP A 620 0.04 8.98 -34.82
C ASP A 620 -0.66 7.80 -34.12
N TYR A 621 -0.05 6.61 -34.18
CA TYR A 621 -0.62 5.39 -33.59
C TYR A 621 -0.98 5.53 -32.10
N PHE A 622 -0.12 6.15 -31.29
CA PHE A 622 -0.38 6.33 -29.86
C PHE A 622 -1.19 7.59 -29.57
N THR A 623 -1.11 8.59 -30.46
CA THR A 623 -1.94 9.80 -30.38
C THR A 623 -3.41 9.46 -30.63
N ASP A 624 -3.71 8.54 -31.54
CA ASP A 624 -5.08 8.08 -31.81
C ASP A 624 -5.68 7.21 -30.69
N LEU A 625 -4.85 6.68 -29.79
CA LEU A 625 -5.28 5.88 -28.63
C LEU A 625 -5.50 6.72 -27.36
N GLN A 626 -4.98 7.95 -27.35
CA GLN A 626 -5.12 8.92 -26.26
C GLN A 626 -6.57 9.42 -26.17
N ASP A 627 -6.96 9.91 -24.99
CA ASP A 627 -8.25 10.61 -24.85
C ASP A 627 -8.23 11.99 -25.49
N GLU A 628 -9.34 12.36 -26.14
CA GLU A 628 -9.44 13.58 -26.96
C GLU A 628 -9.22 14.89 -26.18
N ASN A 629 -9.41 14.87 -24.86
CA ASN A 629 -9.20 16.01 -23.97
C ASN A 629 -7.76 16.12 -23.44
N LEU A 630 -6.87 15.20 -23.80
CA LEU A 630 -5.48 15.18 -23.36
C LEU A 630 -4.54 15.62 -24.47
N GLU A 631 -3.42 16.22 -24.07
CA GLU A 631 -2.33 16.58 -24.98
C GLU A 631 -1.21 15.54 -24.85
N MET A 632 -0.71 15.04 -25.99
CA MET A 632 0.39 14.10 -26.02
C MET A 632 1.69 14.76 -25.54
N HIS A 633 2.34 14.14 -24.57
CA HIS A 633 3.67 14.52 -24.12
C HIS A 633 4.67 13.36 -24.28
N PRO A 634 5.98 13.63 -24.24
CA PRO A 634 6.97 12.56 -24.18
C PRO A 634 6.92 11.84 -22.83
N ASP A 635 6.96 10.51 -22.86
CA ASP A 635 7.18 9.73 -21.65
C ASP A 635 8.49 10.12 -20.98
N ALA A 636 8.50 10.05 -19.66
CA ALA A 636 9.68 10.33 -18.88
C ALA A 636 9.77 9.48 -17.62
N VAL A 637 10.99 9.30 -17.15
CA VAL A 637 11.27 8.71 -15.84
C VAL A 637 12.38 9.49 -15.15
N ALA A 638 12.34 9.51 -13.82
CA ALA A 638 13.34 10.19 -13.02
C ALA A 638 13.78 9.38 -11.81
N ILE A 639 15.03 9.59 -11.40
CA ILE A 639 15.59 9.14 -10.13
C ILE A 639 16.01 10.38 -9.35
N GLN A 640 15.62 10.47 -8.09
CA GLN A 640 15.96 11.59 -7.23
C GLN A 640 16.77 11.13 -6.02
N PHE A 641 17.79 11.92 -5.70
CA PHE A 641 18.64 11.77 -4.53
C PHE A 641 18.73 13.11 -3.76
N PRO A 642 18.92 13.09 -2.43
CA PRO A 642 19.29 14.29 -1.70
C PRO A 642 20.69 14.78 -2.12
N HIS A 643 20.98 16.07 -1.96
CA HIS A 643 22.37 16.55 -1.92
C HIS A 643 23.12 15.93 -0.73
N GLU A 644 24.45 15.77 -0.83
CA GLU A 644 25.28 15.15 0.23
C GLU A 644 25.10 15.83 1.59
N THR A 645 24.95 17.16 1.59
CA THR A 645 24.77 17.97 2.81
C THR A 645 23.32 18.05 3.29
N ALA A 646 22.37 17.57 2.49
CA ALA A 646 20.94 17.62 2.77
C ALA A 646 20.43 16.36 3.48
N TYR A 647 21.31 15.39 3.74
CA TYR A 647 20.99 14.10 4.36
C TYR A 647 21.91 13.79 5.53
N VAL A 648 21.32 13.37 6.65
CA VAL A 648 22.06 12.90 7.82
C VAL A 648 21.48 11.56 8.25
N SER A 649 22.34 10.55 8.41
CA SER A 649 21.93 9.19 8.81
C SER A 649 22.10 8.90 10.30
N THR A 650 22.92 9.70 11.01
CA THR A 650 23.28 9.49 12.41
C THR A 650 23.40 10.81 13.18
N PRO A 651 22.97 10.88 14.46
CA PRO A 651 22.34 9.83 15.26
C PRO A 651 20.86 9.60 14.93
N MET A 652 20.23 10.49 14.16
CA MET A 652 18.84 10.41 13.71
C MET A 652 18.76 10.74 12.22
N VAL A 653 17.87 10.05 11.51
CA VAL A 653 17.72 10.20 10.06
C VAL A 653 17.01 11.52 9.74
N GLU A 654 17.67 12.42 9.02
CA GLU A 654 17.12 13.65 8.47
C GLU A 654 17.22 13.60 6.94
N LYS A 655 16.08 13.77 6.26
CA LYS A 655 15.97 13.72 4.80
C LYS A 655 15.22 14.96 4.28
N PRO A 656 15.52 15.44 3.06
CA PRO A 656 14.71 16.46 2.41
C PRO A 656 13.27 15.98 2.21
N LEU A 657 12.36 16.89 1.86
CA LEU A 657 11.09 16.50 1.27
C LEU A 657 11.34 15.68 -0.01
N TYR A 658 10.66 14.54 -0.17
CA TYR A 658 10.76 13.73 -1.39
C TYR A 658 10.19 14.42 -2.63
N ARG A 659 9.48 15.55 -2.46
CA ARG A 659 8.99 16.39 -3.56
C ARG A 659 9.97 17.52 -3.85
N HIS A 660 11.12 17.17 -4.43
CA HIS A 660 12.14 18.13 -4.85
C HIS A 660 12.85 18.89 -3.73
N GLY A 661 12.83 18.37 -2.49
CA GLY A 661 13.51 18.99 -1.35
C GLY A 661 12.83 20.23 -0.79
N ASP A 662 13.62 21.11 -0.19
CA ASP A 662 13.21 22.42 0.30
C ASP A 662 14.34 23.45 0.10
N LYS A 663 14.17 24.69 0.58
CA LYS A 663 15.15 25.77 0.38
C LYS A 663 16.53 25.48 1.00
N THR A 664 16.57 24.64 2.02
CA THR A 664 17.77 24.28 2.79
C THR A 664 18.28 22.88 2.44
N HIS A 665 17.39 21.96 2.05
CA HIS A 665 17.70 20.58 1.71
C HIS A 665 17.38 20.33 0.22
N ASN A 666 18.36 20.56 -0.64
CA ASN A 666 18.19 20.41 -2.09
C ASN A 666 18.23 18.93 -2.53
N THR A 667 17.70 18.66 -3.72
CA THR A 667 17.77 17.33 -4.37
C THR A 667 18.44 17.42 -5.74
N THR A 668 19.07 16.32 -6.16
CA THR A 668 19.56 16.10 -7.52
C THR A 668 18.67 15.06 -8.18
N ILE A 669 18.20 15.36 -9.38
CA ILE A 669 17.27 14.53 -10.15
C ILE A 669 17.93 14.14 -11.47
N TRP A 670 18.00 12.84 -11.73
CA TRP A 670 18.38 12.27 -13.01
C TRP A 670 17.10 12.06 -13.78
N TYR A 671 16.93 12.78 -14.88
CA TYR A 671 15.70 12.81 -15.65
C TYR A 671 15.98 12.29 -17.06
N TRP A 672 15.21 11.31 -17.52
CA TRP A 672 15.26 10.86 -18.91
C TRP A 672 13.91 11.11 -19.57
N ASN A 673 13.95 11.62 -20.79
CA ASN A 673 12.78 11.93 -21.60
C ASN A 673 12.86 11.19 -22.94
N ALA A 674 11.74 10.62 -23.39
CA ALA A 674 11.64 9.84 -24.61
C ALA A 674 11.76 10.68 -25.90
N GLY A 675 11.70 12.01 -25.80
CA GLY A 675 11.78 12.91 -26.94
C GLY A 675 10.50 12.92 -27.78
N SER A 676 10.61 13.38 -29.02
CA SER A 676 9.48 13.51 -29.93
C SER A 676 9.91 13.24 -31.37
N ILE A 677 8.99 12.72 -32.17
CA ILE A 677 9.16 12.54 -33.61
C ILE A 677 8.88 13.85 -34.34
N ASP A 678 7.82 14.56 -33.94
CA ASP A 678 7.47 15.88 -34.47
C ASP A 678 7.05 16.84 -33.32
N PRO A 679 7.77 17.96 -33.10
CA PRO A 679 9.05 18.31 -33.71
C PRO A 679 10.14 17.30 -33.33
N PRO A 680 11.15 17.05 -34.17
CA PRO A 680 12.16 16.05 -33.89
C PRO A 680 13.01 16.45 -32.67
N ARG A 681 12.97 15.61 -31.63
CA ARG A 681 13.80 15.71 -30.43
C ARG A 681 14.25 14.31 -30.03
N GLU A 682 15.56 14.10 -30.03
CA GLU A 682 16.12 12.82 -29.60
C GLU A 682 15.86 12.57 -28.11
N PRO A 683 15.68 11.30 -27.69
CA PRO A 683 15.64 10.94 -26.28
C PRO A 683 16.90 11.42 -25.56
N ALA A 684 16.75 11.99 -24.37
CA ALA A 684 17.89 12.59 -23.66
C ALA A 684 17.80 12.43 -22.14
N GLY A 685 18.97 12.23 -21.53
CA GLY A 685 19.19 12.35 -20.09
C GLY A 685 19.56 13.78 -19.69
N MET A 686 19.05 14.25 -18.55
CA MET A 686 19.21 15.59 -18.03
C MET A 686 19.44 15.52 -16.52
N LEU A 687 20.29 16.39 -15.99
CA LEU A 687 20.44 16.59 -14.56
C LEU A 687 19.69 17.83 -14.14
N LEU A 688 18.81 17.70 -13.15
CA LEU A 688 17.99 18.78 -12.61
C LEU A 688 18.25 18.94 -11.11
N ASP A 689 18.21 20.18 -10.62
CA ASP A 689 18.28 20.50 -9.19
C ASP A 689 16.91 20.94 -8.67
N GLY A 690 16.48 20.31 -7.57
CA GLY A 690 15.26 20.62 -6.82
C GLY A 690 15.55 21.44 -5.55
N LYS A 691 14.69 22.41 -5.26
CA LYS A 691 14.77 23.29 -4.07
C LYS A 691 13.42 23.52 -3.38
N GLY A 692 12.50 22.58 -3.57
CA GLY A 692 11.11 22.67 -3.12
C GLY A 692 10.09 22.39 -4.21
N PRO A 693 8.91 21.90 -3.84
CA PRO A 693 7.82 21.60 -4.79
C PRO A 693 7.29 22.84 -5.50
N ASN A 694 7.42 24.02 -4.88
CA ASN A 694 6.97 25.31 -5.44
C ASN A 694 8.07 26.04 -6.23
N GLN A 695 9.21 25.39 -6.49
CA GLN A 695 10.33 25.97 -7.22
C GLN A 695 10.52 25.26 -8.55
N LYS A 696 10.81 26.01 -9.61
CA LYS A 696 11.12 25.44 -10.92
C LYS A 696 12.43 24.65 -10.82
N LEU A 697 12.42 23.43 -11.35
CA LEU A 697 13.63 22.60 -11.46
C LEU A 697 14.69 23.30 -12.32
N ALA A 698 15.93 23.33 -11.84
CA ALA A 698 17.03 23.98 -12.53
C ALA A 698 17.87 22.94 -13.30
N MET A 699 17.90 23.04 -14.63
CA MET A 699 18.69 22.14 -15.47
C MET A 699 20.18 22.48 -15.44
N ARG A 700 21.03 21.46 -15.27
CA ARG A 700 22.49 21.58 -15.37
C ARG A 700 22.96 21.47 -16.82
N GLN A 701 23.20 22.60 -17.47
CA GLN A 701 23.55 22.66 -18.91
C GLN A 701 24.93 22.05 -19.25
N ASN A 702 25.90 22.13 -18.33
CA ASN A 702 27.30 21.77 -18.59
C ASN A 702 27.74 20.45 -17.97
N ASP A 703 26.83 19.73 -17.29
CA ASP A 703 27.13 18.45 -16.66
C ASP A 703 26.66 17.31 -17.55
N LYS A 704 27.63 16.59 -18.16
CA LYS A 704 27.39 15.44 -19.04
C LYS A 704 27.70 14.10 -18.37
N SER A 705 27.77 14.07 -17.04
CA SER A 705 28.12 12.86 -16.29
C SER A 705 27.01 11.80 -16.32
N LEU A 706 25.77 12.17 -16.65
CA LEU A 706 24.64 11.26 -16.80
C LEU A 706 24.59 10.71 -18.23
N ALA A 707 24.81 9.40 -18.38
CA ALA A 707 24.48 8.65 -19.59
C ALA A 707 23.10 8.00 -19.40
N ALA A 708 22.16 8.22 -20.32
CA ALA A 708 20.84 7.63 -20.24
C ALA A 708 20.30 7.19 -21.60
N SER A 709 19.56 6.10 -21.63
CA SER A 709 18.93 5.54 -22.82
C SER A 709 17.68 4.77 -22.44
N GLY A 710 16.64 4.78 -23.29
CA GLY A 710 15.43 4.01 -23.07
C GLY A 710 15.01 3.23 -24.30
N SER A 711 14.28 2.14 -24.09
CA SER A 711 13.62 1.35 -25.14
C SER A 711 12.23 0.98 -24.68
N TRP A 712 11.22 1.23 -25.51
CA TRP A 712 9.88 0.72 -25.33
C TRP A 712 9.70 -0.59 -26.09
N LYS A 713 9.05 -1.57 -25.48
CA LYS A 713 8.67 -2.82 -26.15
C LYS A 713 7.52 -3.49 -25.41
N ASP A 714 6.48 -3.89 -26.16
CA ASP A 714 5.34 -4.69 -25.66
C ASP A 714 4.72 -4.12 -24.37
N GLY A 715 4.46 -2.81 -24.35
CA GLY A 715 3.82 -2.14 -23.21
C GLY A 715 4.74 -1.92 -22.01
N GLN A 716 6.04 -1.75 -22.24
CA GLN A 716 7.01 -1.49 -21.17
C GLN A 716 8.16 -0.61 -21.66
N TRP A 717 8.44 0.45 -20.91
CA TRP A 717 9.70 1.19 -20.99
C TRP A 717 10.76 0.53 -20.12
N ARG A 718 11.94 0.32 -20.69
CA ARG A 718 13.17 -0.04 -19.97
C ARG A 718 14.15 1.12 -20.16
N VAL A 719 14.55 1.76 -19.06
CA VAL A 719 15.39 2.96 -19.08
C VAL A 719 16.65 2.75 -18.25
N LEU A 720 17.81 2.88 -18.89
CA LEU A 720 19.12 2.83 -18.27
C LEU A 720 19.56 4.25 -17.93
N MET A 721 20.00 4.48 -16.70
CA MET A 721 20.70 5.69 -16.27
C MET A 721 21.99 5.32 -15.55
N LYS A 722 23.13 5.85 -16.03
CA LYS A 722 24.47 5.55 -15.50
C LYS A 722 25.25 6.84 -15.23
N ARG A 723 25.98 6.84 -14.10
CA ARG A 723 26.78 8.00 -13.66
C ARG A 723 27.98 7.56 -12.79
N PRO A 724 29.05 8.37 -12.68
CA PRO A 724 30.08 8.18 -11.64
C PRO A 724 29.49 8.13 -10.22
N ARG A 725 30.08 7.32 -9.35
CA ARG A 725 29.70 7.21 -7.91
C ARG A 725 30.03 8.45 -7.11
N ASP A 726 31.07 9.16 -7.53
CA ASP A 726 31.42 10.50 -7.05
C ASP A 726 31.50 11.40 -8.28
N ALA A 727 30.48 12.22 -8.45
CA ALA A 727 30.39 13.17 -9.56
C ALA A 727 30.75 14.61 -9.15
N GLY A 728 31.01 14.86 -7.86
CA GLY A 728 31.18 16.21 -7.30
C GLY A 728 29.89 17.05 -7.32
N ASN A 729 30.04 18.38 -7.39
CA ASN A 729 28.93 19.36 -7.47
C ASN A 729 27.91 19.34 -6.32
N GLY A 730 28.27 18.80 -5.15
CA GLY A 730 27.38 18.64 -4.00
C GLY A 730 26.45 17.43 -4.09
N ASP A 731 26.56 16.66 -5.17
CA ASP A 731 25.80 15.42 -5.32
C ASP A 731 26.25 14.38 -4.32
N LEU A 732 25.31 13.49 -3.98
CA LEU A 732 25.55 12.42 -3.04
C LEU A 732 26.61 11.43 -3.58
N VAL A 733 27.54 11.05 -2.71
CA VAL A 733 28.53 10.02 -3.01
C VAL A 733 27.97 8.65 -2.66
N PHE A 734 27.92 7.78 -3.67
CA PHE A 734 27.36 6.43 -3.50
C PHE A 734 28.36 5.52 -2.77
N ASN A 735 28.37 5.53 -1.44
CA ASN A 735 29.26 4.72 -0.62
C ASN A 735 28.71 3.30 -0.38
N GLU A 736 29.63 2.34 -0.24
CA GLU A 736 29.29 0.97 0.16
C GLU A 736 29.00 0.92 1.67
N GLY A 737 28.02 0.12 2.08
CA GLY A 737 27.60 -0.05 3.48
C GLY A 737 26.79 1.11 4.07
N THR A 738 26.36 2.07 3.24
CA THR A 738 25.50 3.19 3.66
C THR A 738 24.11 3.09 3.03
N PHE A 739 23.08 3.42 3.81
CA PHE A 739 21.73 3.60 3.29
C PHE A 739 21.55 5.00 2.70
N ILE A 740 21.12 5.05 1.45
CA ILE A 740 21.00 6.26 0.63
C ILE A 740 19.51 6.47 0.30
N PRO A 741 18.91 7.63 0.62
CA PRO A 741 17.54 7.91 0.20
C PRO A 741 17.44 7.99 -1.33
N VAL A 742 16.48 7.28 -1.90
CA VAL A 742 16.19 7.31 -3.34
C VAL A 742 14.67 7.40 -3.55
N SER A 743 14.25 8.19 -4.54
CA SER A 743 12.86 8.25 -4.99
C SER A 743 12.80 8.24 -6.51
N PHE A 744 11.66 7.81 -7.06
CA PHE A 744 11.46 7.66 -8.49
C PHE A 744 10.20 8.41 -8.93
N ALA A 745 10.16 8.83 -10.19
CA ALA A 745 8.98 9.42 -10.80
C ALA A 745 8.82 8.96 -12.25
N ASN A 746 7.57 8.96 -12.73
CA ASN A 746 7.21 8.61 -14.10
C ASN A 746 6.10 9.54 -14.61
N TRP A 747 6.22 9.91 -15.88
CA TRP A 747 5.23 10.64 -16.66
C TRP A 747 4.76 9.74 -17.81
N ASP A 748 3.48 9.36 -17.81
CA ASP A 748 2.78 8.76 -18.97
C ASP A 748 2.25 9.88 -19.87
N GLY A 749 2.95 10.11 -20.97
CA GLY A 749 2.68 11.22 -21.87
C GLY A 749 1.35 11.11 -22.61
N SER A 750 0.86 9.89 -22.87
CA SER A 750 -0.45 9.65 -23.48
C SER A 750 -1.60 9.96 -22.50
N ASN A 751 -1.32 9.89 -21.20
CA ASN A 751 -2.24 10.27 -20.13
C ASN A 751 -2.14 11.77 -19.76
N GLY A 752 -1.46 12.59 -20.59
CA GLY A 752 -1.33 14.04 -20.38
C GLY A 752 -0.39 14.43 -19.24
N GLU A 753 0.46 13.51 -18.77
CA GLU A 753 1.37 13.76 -17.66
C GLU A 753 2.56 14.60 -18.12
N ILE A 754 2.77 15.75 -17.46
CA ILE A 754 3.90 16.65 -17.66
C ILE A 754 4.17 17.49 -16.40
N GLY A 755 5.42 17.90 -16.20
CA GLY A 755 5.75 18.83 -15.12
C GLY A 755 5.43 18.22 -13.75
N ALA A 756 4.49 18.83 -13.01
CA ALA A 756 4.05 18.34 -11.70
C ALA A 756 2.97 17.25 -11.78
N LYS A 757 2.27 17.10 -12.91
CA LYS A 757 1.32 16.00 -13.14
C LYS A 757 2.09 14.75 -13.53
N HIS A 758 2.35 13.90 -12.55
CA HIS A 758 3.10 12.66 -12.73
C HIS A 758 2.86 11.73 -11.56
N THR A 759 3.38 10.51 -11.66
CA THR A 759 3.46 9.59 -10.53
C THR A 759 4.84 9.59 -9.90
N LEU A 760 4.91 9.29 -8.62
CA LEU A 760 6.16 9.26 -7.86
C LEU A 760 6.12 8.27 -6.70
N THR A 761 7.30 7.98 -6.16
CA THR A 761 7.46 7.27 -4.90
C THR A 761 7.74 8.25 -3.75
N THR A 762 7.50 7.80 -2.52
CA THR A 762 8.15 8.41 -1.34
C THR A 762 9.65 8.04 -1.30
N TRP A 763 10.36 8.43 -0.24
CA TRP A 763 11.74 8.00 -0.04
C TRP A 763 11.81 6.51 0.27
N TYR A 764 12.48 5.77 -0.60
CA TYR A 764 12.97 4.42 -0.36
C TYR A 764 14.46 4.44 -0.03
N TRP A 765 14.98 3.28 0.35
CA TRP A 765 16.39 3.11 0.65
C TRP A 765 17.10 2.38 -0.49
N LEU A 766 18.23 2.94 -0.92
CA LEU A 766 19.24 2.29 -1.73
C LEU A 766 20.38 1.83 -0.81
N VAL A 767 20.82 0.59 -0.95
CA VAL A 767 22.03 0.08 -0.31
C VAL A 767 22.98 -0.51 -1.35
N LEU A 768 24.24 -0.11 -1.27
CA LEU A 768 25.34 -0.78 -1.95
C LEU A 768 26.03 -1.69 -0.92
N PRO A 769 25.89 -3.02 -1.00
CA PRO A 769 26.45 -3.92 0.01
C PRO A 769 27.96 -3.68 0.21
N PRO A 770 28.44 -3.64 1.46
CA PRO A 770 29.88 -3.58 1.70
C PRO A 770 30.55 -4.88 1.27
N GLU A 771 31.83 -4.80 0.90
CA GLU A 771 32.64 -6.02 0.77
C GLU A 771 32.62 -6.82 2.08
N LEU A 772 32.28 -8.11 1.97
CA LEU A 772 32.28 -9.02 3.10
C LEU A 772 33.71 -9.23 3.59
N ASP A 773 34.05 -8.62 4.73
CA ASP A 773 35.25 -8.98 5.48
C ASP A 773 35.05 -10.38 6.08
N THR A 774 35.47 -11.40 5.33
CA THR A 774 35.33 -12.81 5.71
C THR A 774 36.03 -13.13 7.04
N ALA A 775 37.12 -12.43 7.37
CA ALA A 775 37.81 -12.60 8.64
C ALA A 775 36.97 -12.08 9.81
N LYS A 776 36.31 -10.94 9.64
CA LYS A 776 35.39 -10.39 10.65
C LYS A 776 34.09 -11.18 10.74
N VAL A 777 33.49 -11.56 9.61
CA VAL A 777 32.17 -12.21 9.57
C VAL A 777 32.24 -13.67 9.97
N TYR A 778 33.26 -14.43 9.55
CA TYR A 778 33.36 -15.86 9.86
C TYR A 778 34.51 -16.18 10.81
N GLY A 779 35.65 -15.49 10.67
CA GLY A 779 36.84 -15.72 11.47
C GLY A 779 36.65 -15.36 12.95
N LEU A 780 36.06 -14.20 13.25
CA LEU A 780 35.81 -13.78 14.64
C LEU A 780 34.80 -14.71 15.35
N PRO A 781 33.61 -15.02 14.80
CA PRO A 781 32.70 -16.00 15.41
C PRO A 781 33.31 -17.38 15.63
N SER A 782 34.07 -17.86 14.64
CA SER A 782 34.75 -19.16 14.73
C SER A 782 35.87 -19.15 15.77
N GLY A 783 36.63 -18.06 15.87
CA GLY A 783 37.64 -17.86 16.90
C GLY A 783 37.04 -17.83 18.30
N ILE A 784 35.92 -17.12 18.49
CA ILE A 784 35.19 -17.09 19.76
C ILE A 784 34.68 -18.49 20.12
N ALA A 785 34.06 -19.21 19.17
CA ALA A 785 33.60 -20.57 19.40
C ALA A 785 34.75 -21.50 19.85
N VAL A 786 35.89 -21.46 19.17
CA VAL A 786 37.08 -22.27 19.53
C VAL A 786 37.59 -21.88 20.93
N LEU A 787 37.67 -20.59 21.25
CA LEU A 787 38.10 -20.13 22.57
C LEU A 787 37.15 -20.63 23.67
N VAL A 788 35.84 -20.55 23.47
CA VAL A 788 34.83 -21.05 24.42
C VAL A 788 34.95 -22.58 24.57
N PHE A 789 35.20 -23.30 23.48
CA PHE A 789 35.43 -24.75 23.52
C PHE A 789 36.69 -25.10 24.33
N CYS A 790 37.81 -24.43 24.07
CA CYS A 790 39.05 -24.62 24.81
C CYS A 790 38.90 -24.27 26.30
N ALA A 791 38.21 -23.18 26.62
CA ALA A 791 37.90 -22.80 28.00
C ALA A 791 37.04 -23.87 28.69
N GLY A 792 36.03 -24.42 27.99
CA GLY A 792 35.22 -25.53 28.47
C GLY A 792 36.05 -26.79 28.76
N LEU A 793 36.98 -27.15 27.87
CA LEU A 793 37.91 -28.27 28.10
C LEU A 793 38.82 -28.04 29.31
N LEU A 794 39.37 -26.83 29.46
CA LEU A 794 40.18 -26.46 30.62
C LEU A 794 39.38 -26.51 31.93
N LEU A 795 38.12 -26.04 31.89
CA LEU A 795 37.21 -26.10 33.03
C LEU A 795 36.92 -27.55 33.44
N VAL A 796 36.57 -28.43 32.49
CA VAL A 796 36.37 -29.86 32.75
C VAL A 796 37.64 -30.48 33.34
N ARG A 797 38.80 -30.18 32.75
CA ARG A 797 40.08 -30.72 33.22
C ARG A 797 40.44 -30.23 34.63
N SER A 798 40.18 -28.96 34.93
CA SER A 798 40.39 -28.39 36.28
C SER A 798 39.46 -29.02 37.29
N GLN A 799 38.16 -29.12 36.98
CA GLN A 799 37.17 -29.70 37.89
C GLN A 799 37.39 -31.19 38.15
N ARG A 800 37.94 -31.94 37.18
CA ARG A 800 38.35 -33.34 37.36
C ARG A 800 39.68 -33.51 38.11
N LYS A 801 40.52 -32.48 38.20
CA LYS A 801 41.75 -32.49 39.01
C LYS A 801 41.50 -32.12 40.47
N SER A 802 40.43 -31.37 40.73
CA SER A 802 40.00 -30.93 42.07
C SER A 802 38.92 -31.83 42.70
N ALA A 803 38.47 -32.84 41.97
CA ALA A 803 37.64 -33.95 42.45
C ALA A 803 38.55 -35.13 42.76
#